data_AF-A0A5J4Y7U9-F1
#
_entry.id   AF-A0A5J4Y7U9-F1
#
_cell.length_a   1.000
_cell.length_b   1.000
_cell.length_c   1.000
_cell.angle_alpha   90.00
_cell.angle_beta   90.00
_cell.angle_gamma   90.00
#
_symmetry.space_group_name_H-M   'P 1'
#
loop_
_entity.id
_entity.type
_entity.pdbx_description
1 polymer ?
#
loop_
_entity_poly.entity_id
_entity_poly.type
_entity_poly.pdbx_seq_one_letter_code
_entity_poly.pdbx_strand_id
1 'polypeptide(L)'
;MGAKDPGASQKPAKVVYPAVGDQEEYHDVVSGTQAGRPGDQSNQQAVMVDSTGQQNTMIKSVKSGLPEEPAPIAVYAATPFNAQDPASSKQPITAAGVEDKKDFKYFQRQTEIHWYGWIAMTFYVCAFIFYMYVRIAHSLDLGKGYIWYGIYLLCVEVLGFTTTIIYGLNLLWNPVIEQFPEDPESPGKPKVRLPYHVRVCVPCYKEDLEILRRTILAAYDAVLPAGCSRTIYLCDDGKDPRKRKWCESMGKEVVYVSGRVRAPGEMNGKSGNMNNALNQIYPKEYAIPGNELVCVFDADQVAKRDFFLKTLPYFDAGDDIGMVLSPQCFHNLNLHEDIFNHSNIHFWEYMQPGYDALGFISCTGTNFLVRAQAVMEVGGSPMYTMTEDYALGMELKKFGWHCRYVQEYLAIGEAPHEVRNMYQQRSRWTKGHFQIMFNPKVCPLFQSKLSWGMRILYSSGVWAYMCAAISTPTFIMIPLMVLYYVRHPNHTEALWFAAVANSLLWWTYIKACWRAITAKLFCSVITFKATAKGPGKLENSAFRDLWLPGLSFILLMISVGVAIWQLFTGAAVLSPLCISMLWAIYNAIPPYLILHFAIFGRGLPLQYMCKLCFVLGWFCGIAALVVMWIIKVYNPREYNGGIAQNESIGVLFRKIHNET
;
A
#
# COMPACT_ATOMS: atom_id res chain seq x y z
N MET A 1 65.87 19.75 10.00
CA MET A 1 65.59 19.04 8.73
C MET A 1 64.75 17.83 9.14
N GLY A 2 63.48 17.62 8.83
CA GLY A 2 62.45 18.05 7.87
C GLY A 2 61.36 16.96 8.06
N ALA A 3 60.09 17.25 8.35
CA ALA A 3 58.97 17.58 7.46
C ALA A 3 57.82 16.61 7.82
N LYS A 4 56.58 17.08 7.68
CA LYS A 4 55.30 16.44 8.08
C LYS A 4 54.93 15.22 7.22
N ASP A 5 54.06 14.36 7.76
CA ASP A 5 52.96 13.79 6.96
C ASP A 5 51.65 13.70 7.78
N PRO A 6 50.58 14.43 7.40
CA PRO A 6 49.24 14.29 7.97
C PRO A 6 48.31 13.66 6.93
N GLY A 7 48.07 12.34 7.01
CA GLY A 7 47.23 11.65 6.03
C GLY A 7 46.85 10.23 6.43
N ALA A 8 45.91 10.07 7.36
CA ALA A 8 45.20 8.81 7.54
C ALA A 8 43.69 9.10 7.61
N SER A 9 43.04 9.04 6.45
CA SER A 9 41.58 8.98 6.39
C SER A 9 41.14 7.65 6.99
N GLN A 10 40.40 7.70 8.09
CA GLN A 10 39.68 6.53 8.62
C GLN A 10 38.61 6.14 7.60
N LYS A 11 38.85 5.08 6.82
CA LYS A 11 37.80 4.40 6.06
C LYS A 11 36.76 3.86 7.06
N PRO A 12 35.46 4.09 6.88
CA PRO A 12 34.45 3.50 7.73
C PRO A 12 34.48 1.96 7.59
N ALA A 13 34.24 1.28 8.71
CA ALA A 13 34.27 -0.18 8.80
C ALA A 13 33.28 -0.81 7.80
N LYS A 14 33.74 -1.80 7.03
CA LYS A 14 32.89 -2.64 6.18
C LYS A 14 31.80 -3.28 7.04
N VAL A 15 30.54 -2.95 6.77
CA VAL A 15 29.40 -3.69 7.28
C VAL A 15 29.32 -5.01 6.52
N VAL A 16 29.50 -6.13 7.24
CA VAL A 16 29.34 -7.48 6.69
C VAL A 16 27.86 -7.81 6.69
N TYR A 17 27.28 -7.99 5.50
CA TYR A 17 25.91 -8.49 5.35
C TYR A 17 25.94 -10.03 5.40
N PRO A 18 25.05 -10.69 6.15
CA PRO A 18 24.87 -12.12 6.01
C PRO A 18 24.31 -12.44 4.62
N ALA A 19 24.90 -13.43 3.95
CA ALA A 19 24.38 -13.97 2.70
C ALA A 19 23.04 -14.67 2.98
N VAL A 20 22.00 -14.32 2.22
CA VAL A 20 20.71 -15.02 2.28
C VAL A 20 20.81 -16.21 1.33
N GLY A 21 21.24 -17.34 1.87
CA GLY A 21 21.06 -18.66 1.27
C GLY A 21 20.23 -19.49 2.24
N ASP A 22 19.10 -19.98 1.74
CA ASP A 22 18.14 -20.91 2.34
C ASP A 22 17.58 -20.61 3.74
N GLN A 23 16.25 -20.62 3.80
CA GLN A 23 15.47 -20.47 5.02
C GLN A 23 15.70 -21.68 5.94
N GLU A 24 16.47 -21.49 7.01
CA GLU A 24 16.41 -22.35 8.19
C GLU A 24 16.27 -21.51 9.48
N GLU A 25 15.54 -22.11 10.41
CA GLU A 25 14.95 -21.57 11.64
C GLU A 25 15.96 -20.88 12.56
N TYR A 26 15.65 -19.65 13.00
CA TYR A 26 16.31 -19.05 14.17
C TYR A 26 15.43 -19.20 15.40
N HIS A 27 15.77 -20.19 16.22
CA HIS A 27 15.29 -20.35 17.60
C HIS A 27 16.00 -19.37 18.55
N ASP A 28 15.25 -18.97 19.58
CA ASP A 28 15.59 -18.06 20.68
C ASP A 28 16.99 -18.24 21.30
N VAL A 29 17.69 -17.13 21.52
CA VAL A 29 18.52 -16.91 22.71
C VAL A 29 18.53 -15.41 23.03
N VAL A 30 17.86 -14.98 24.12
CA VAL A 30 18.47 -14.26 25.26
C VAL A 30 17.41 -14.16 26.37
N SER A 31 17.53 -15.05 27.34
CA SER A 31 17.01 -14.89 28.70
C SER A 31 17.88 -13.91 29.50
N GLY A 32 17.23 -13.06 30.28
CA GLY A 32 17.78 -12.60 31.57
C GLY A 32 18.14 -11.11 31.64
N THR A 33 17.22 -10.29 32.15
CA THR A 33 17.53 -9.38 33.28
C THR A 33 16.24 -8.84 33.89
N GLN A 34 16.27 -8.71 35.21
CA GLN A 34 15.14 -8.69 36.11
C GLN A 34 14.33 -7.40 36.09
N ALA A 35 13.04 -7.58 36.38
CA ALA A 35 12.05 -6.55 36.60
C ALA A 35 12.39 -5.63 37.79
N GLY A 36 12.31 -4.32 37.56
CA GLY A 36 12.20 -3.30 38.59
C GLY A 36 10.94 -2.46 38.36
N ARG A 37 9.99 -2.50 39.29
CA ARG A 37 8.79 -1.64 39.32
C ARG A 37 9.18 -0.19 39.59
N PRO A 38 8.44 0.77 39.01
CA PRO A 38 8.08 1.99 39.74
C PRO A 38 6.55 2.19 39.68
N GLY A 39 5.84 2.44 40.77
CA GLY A 39 6.24 3.29 41.89
C GLY A 39 5.70 4.70 41.63
N ASP A 40 4.45 4.88 42.02
CA ASP A 40 3.63 6.08 42.08
C ASP A 40 4.41 7.35 42.45
N GLN A 41 4.52 8.35 41.55
CA GLN A 41 4.77 9.75 41.93
C GLN A 41 4.08 10.72 40.95
N SER A 42 3.11 11.41 41.54
CA SER A 42 2.33 12.53 41.07
C SER A 42 3.13 13.76 40.63
N ASN A 43 2.59 14.46 39.63
CA ASN A 43 2.61 15.93 39.45
C ASN A 43 3.77 16.71 40.06
N GLN A 44 4.73 17.12 39.23
CA GLN A 44 5.42 18.40 39.41
C GLN A 44 5.49 19.16 38.09
N GLN A 45 4.67 20.22 38.01
CA GLN A 45 4.77 21.30 37.05
C GLN A 45 5.99 22.17 37.42
N ALA A 46 6.92 22.35 36.48
CA ALA A 46 7.95 23.37 36.61
C ALA A 46 7.37 24.72 36.17
N VAL A 47 7.06 25.58 37.15
CA VAL A 47 6.74 26.99 36.96
C VAL A 47 7.99 27.79 37.31
N MET A 48 8.50 28.58 36.36
CA MET A 48 9.54 29.58 36.61
C MET A 48 8.85 30.88 37.03
N VAL A 49 9.10 31.34 38.26
CA VAL A 49 8.60 32.61 38.80
C VAL A 49 9.80 33.52 39.08
N ASP A 50 9.72 34.78 38.63
CA ASP A 50 10.72 35.82 38.85
C ASP A 50 10.59 36.50 40.23
N SER A 51 11.63 37.24 40.61
CA SER A 51 12.00 37.54 41.99
C SER A 51 11.38 38.80 42.60
N THR A 52 10.15 39.18 42.26
CA THR A 52 9.55 40.43 42.82
C THR A 52 8.07 40.36 43.21
N GLY A 53 7.51 39.16 43.44
CA GLY A 53 6.28 38.93 44.25
C GLY A 53 5.30 40.10 44.42
N GLN A 54 4.61 40.51 43.35
CA GLN A 54 3.41 41.35 43.43
C GLN A 54 2.43 41.01 42.29
N GLN A 55 1.23 40.57 42.65
CA GLN A 55 0.06 40.59 41.78
C GLN A 55 -0.43 42.04 41.67
N ASN A 56 -0.61 42.56 40.45
CA ASN A 56 -1.50 43.69 40.24
C ASN A 56 -2.11 43.69 38.84
N THR A 57 -3.44 43.57 38.83
CA THR A 57 -4.35 43.81 37.72
C THR A 57 -4.41 45.31 37.44
N MET A 58 -4.06 45.77 36.24
CA MET A 58 -4.51 47.08 35.74
C MET A 58 -4.66 47.09 34.22
N ILE A 59 -5.89 47.36 33.80
CA ILE A 59 -6.28 47.81 32.48
C ILE A 59 -5.74 49.24 32.29
N LYS A 60 -4.90 49.46 31.28
CA LYS A 60 -4.68 50.79 30.70
C LYS A 60 -4.59 50.71 29.17
N SER A 61 -5.54 51.35 28.52
CA SER A 61 -5.50 51.68 27.10
C SER A 61 -4.40 52.70 26.84
N VAL A 62 -3.53 52.42 25.87
CA VAL A 62 -2.74 53.46 25.20
C VAL A 62 -2.79 53.16 23.71
N LYS A 63 -3.44 54.05 22.96
CA LYS A 63 -3.32 54.17 21.50
C LYS A 63 -1.98 54.85 21.19
N SER A 64 -1.16 54.25 20.35
CA SER A 64 -0.16 54.99 19.55
C SER A 64 0.19 54.18 18.30
N GLY A 65 0.20 54.87 17.15
CA GLY A 65 0.07 54.29 15.81
C GLY A 65 1.12 53.26 15.40
N LEU A 66 0.65 52.33 14.59
CA LEU A 66 1.45 51.44 13.75
C LEU A 66 1.29 51.91 12.29
N PRO A 67 2.36 51.86 11.48
CA PRO A 67 2.30 52.15 10.06
C PRO A 67 1.44 51.11 9.32
N GLU A 68 0.82 51.56 8.23
CA GLU A 68 -0.09 50.82 7.36
C GLU A 68 0.37 49.37 7.10
N GLU A 69 -0.56 48.43 7.26
CA GLU A 69 -0.37 47.02 6.90
C GLU A 69 0.11 46.93 5.45
N PRO A 70 1.22 46.23 5.15
CA PRO A 70 1.51 45.86 3.78
C PRO A 70 0.38 44.94 3.32
N ALA A 71 -0.21 45.29 2.18
CA ALA A 71 -1.29 44.56 1.51
C ALA A 71 -1.09 43.04 1.58
N PRO A 72 -2.18 42.25 1.76
CA PRO A 72 -2.10 40.81 1.95
C PRO A 72 -1.27 40.18 0.84
N ILE A 73 -0.12 39.63 1.23
CA ILE A 73 0.76 38.86 0.36
C ILE A 73 -0.09 37.74 -0.21
N ALA A 74 -0.34 37.81 -1.52
CA ALA A 74 -1.02 36.78 -2.26
C ALA A 74 -0.39 35.43 -1.93
N VAL A 75 -1.21 34.50 -1.45
CA VAL A 75 -0.88 33.08 -1.37
C VAL A 75 -0.30 32.72 -2.74
N TYR A 76 0.99 32.40 -2.80
CA TYR A 76 1.58 31.76 -3.96
C TYR A 76 0.84 30.43 -4.14
N ALA A 77 -0.25 30.46 -4.90
CA ALA A 77 -0.64 29.31 -5.69
C ALA A 77 0.64 28.91 -6.41
N ALA A 78 1.12 27.69 -6.16
CA ALA A 78 2.19 27.10 -6.95
C ALA A 78 1.80 27.37 -8.40
N THR A 79 2.53 28.27 -9.05
CA THR A 79 2.36 28.51 -10.46
C THR A 79 2.58 27.15 -11.09
N PRO A 80 1.62 26.63 -11.88
CA PRO A 80 1.88 25.42 -12.64
C PRO A 80 3.21 25.65 -13.35
N PHE A 81 4.15 24.70 -13.27
CA PHE A 81 5.13 24.61 -14.33
C PHE A 81 4.31 24.63 -15.62
N ASN A 82 4.56 25.61 -16.49
CA ASN A 82 3.92 25.65 -17.80
C ASN A 82 4.30 24.32 -18.46
N ALA A 83 3.38 23.36 -18.41
CA ALA A 83 3.49 22.10 -19.08
C ALA A 83 3.62 22.42 -20.57
N GLN A 84 4.85 22.41 -21.08
CA GLN A 84 5.10 22.54 -22.49
C GLN A 84 4.47 21.34 -23.21
N ASP A 85 4.04 21.57 -24.45
CA ASP A 85 3.35 20.59 -25.27
C ASP A 85 4.20 19.30 -25.43
N PRO A 86 3.67 18.08 -25.19
CA PRO A 86 4.46 16.84 -25.09
C PRO A 86 5.22 16.42 -26.36
N ALA A 87 4.95 17.08 -27.49
CA ALA A 87 5.41 16.67 -28.81
C ALA A 87 6.72 17.34 -29.26
N SER A 88 7.18 18.41 -28.60
CA SER A 88 8.32 19.22 -29.10
C SER A 88 9.61 19.15 -28.26
N SER A 89 9.62 18.50 -27.10
CA SER A 89 10.77 18.50 -26.16
C SER A 89 11.53 17.18 -26.00
N LYS A 90 11.05 16.07 -26.56
CA LYS A 90 11.74 14.78 -26.44
C LYS A 90 12.98 14.78 -27.33
N GLN A 91 14.11 15.24 -26.78
CA GLN A 91 15.40 15.04 -27.44
C GLN A 91 15.65 13.53 -27.55
N PRO A 92 15.83 12.97 -28.76
CA PRO A 92 16.21 11.58 -28.90
C PRO A 92 17.58 11.38 -28.25
N ILE A 93 17.68 10.46 -27.29
CA ILE A 93 18.91 10.14 -26.56
C ILE A 93 19.56 8.93 -27.26
N THR A 94 19.72 8.99 -28.58
CA THR A 94 20.38 7.90 -29.30
C THR A 94 21.87 8.18 -29.43
N ALA A 95 22.69 7.34 -28.79
CA ALA A 95 24.02 7.07 -29.32
C ALA A 95 23.83 6.40 -30.69
N ALA A 96 24.43 6.97 -31.74
CA ALA A 96 24.39 6.40 -33.08
C ALA A 96 24.87 4.93 -33.05
N GLY A 97 24.04 3.97 -33.49
CA GLY A 97 24.44 2.56 -33.68
C GLY A 97 23.61 1.48 -32.96
N VAL A 98 22.32 1.67 -32.70
CA VAL A 98 21.47 0.67 -32.02
C VAL A 98 20.84 -0.31 -33.01
N GLU A 99 21.53 -1.40 -33.36
CA GLU A 99 20.95 -2.48 -34.19
C GLU A 99 20.67 -3.80 -33.46
N ASP A 100 21.30 -4.10 -32.31
CA ASP A 100 21.08 -5.40 -31.66
C ASP A 100 19.93 -5.39 -30.64
N LYS A 101 18.74 -5.78 -31.11
CA LYS A 101 17.53 -6.00 -30.29
C LYS A 101 17.64 -7.19 -29.31
N LYS A 102 18.67 -8.03 -29.43
CA LYS A 102 18.85 -9.26 -28.62
C LYS A 102 19.23 -8.97 -27.16
N ASP A 103 19.95 -7.89 -26.89
CA ASP A 103 20.44 -7.54 -25.54
C ASP A 103 19.35 -7.01 -24.59
N PHE A 104 18.15 -6.73 -25.10
CA PHE A 104 17.09 -6.06 -24.34
C PHE A 104 15.86 -6.92 -24.02
N LYS A 105 15.88 -8.23 -24.32
CA LYS A 105 14.72 -9.12 -24.14
C LYS A 105 14.16 -9.07 -22.71
N TYR A 106 15.03 -9.05 -21.70
CA TYR A 106 14.65 -8.90 -20.28
C TYR A 106 13.88 -7.59 -20.00
N PHE A 107 14.25 -6.49 -20.66
CA PHE A 107 13.59 -5.20 -20.51
C PHE A 107 12.45 -5.01 -21.48
N GLN A 108 12.06 -5.99 -22.29
CA GLN A 108 10.84 -5.85 -23.06
C GLN A 108 9.64 -6.06 -22.16
N ARG A 109 8.56 -5.32 -22.43
CA ARG A 109 7.31 -5.52 -21.73
C ARG A 109 6.76 -6.89 -22.14
N GLN A 110 6.60 -7.77 -21.17
CA GLN A 110 5.97 -9.07 -21.38
C GLN A 110 4.47 -8.86 -21.54
N THR A 111 3.93 -9.17 -22.72
CA THR A 111 2.51 -8.97 -23.06
C THR A 111 1.81 -10.28 -23.42
N GLU A 112 2.52 -11.41 -23.34
CA GLU A 112 1.96 -12.71 -23.64
C GLU A 112 0.86 -13.07 -22.65
N ILE A 113 -0.26 -13.53 -23.18
CA ILE A 113 -1.40 -13.98 -22.38
C ILE A 113 -1.39 -15.49 -22.34
N HIS A 114 -1.54 -16.05 -21.13
CA HIS A 114 -1.65 -17.48 -20.95
C HIS A 114 -3.03 -18.00 -21.39
N TRP A 115 -3.07 -19.02 -22.26
CA TRP A 115 -4.31 -19.59 -22.80
C TRP A 115 -5.24 -20.14 -21.70
N TYR A 116 -4.70 -20.75 -20.66
CA TYR A 116 -5.49 -21.26 -19.53
C TYR A 116 -6.07 -20.13 -18.67
N GLY A 117 -5.40 -18.97 -18.63
CA GLY A 117 -5.92 -17.76 -18.00
C GLY A 117 -7.18 -17.27 -18.73
N TRP A 118 -7.14 -17.26 -20.07
CA TRP A 118 -8.32 -16.94 -20.88
C TRP A 118 -9.50 -17.86 -20.60
N ILE A 119 -9.27 -19.18 -20.57
CA ILE A 119 -10.33 -20.16 -20.27
C ILE A 119 -10.93 -19.88 -18.88
N ALA A 120 -10.10 -19.63 -17.89
CA ALA A 120 -10.54 -19.36 -16.52
C ALA A 120 -11.35 -18.06 -16.42
N MET A 121 -10.89 -17.00 -17.09
CA MET A 121 -11.59 -15.72 -17.12
C MET A 121 -12.92 -15.85 -17.84
N THR A 122 -12.95 -16.53 -18.99
CA THR A 122 -14.20 -16.79 -19.73
C THR A 122 -15.17 -17.59 -18.87
N PHE A 123 -14.71 -18.68 -18.23
CA PHE A 123 -15.54 -19.45 -17.31
C PHE A 123 -16.08 -18.58 -16.17
N TYR A 124 -15.22 -17.76 -15.54
CA TYR A 124 -15.62 -16.88 -14.45
C TYR A 124 -16.69 -15.87 -14.88
N VAL A 125 -16.52 -15.22 -16.03
CA VAL A 125 -17.51 -14.27 -16.59
C VAL A 125 -18.81 -14.98 -16.94
N CYS A 126 -18.75 -16.14 -17.62
CA CYS A 126 -19.94 -16.93 -17.96
C CYS A 126 -20.69 -17.43 -16.72
N ALA A 127 -19.96 -17.94 -15.72
CA ALA A 127 -20.52 -18.38 -14.45
C ALA A 127 -21.17 -17.21 -13.71
N PHE A 128 -20.57 -16.02 -13.71
CA PHE A 128 -21.16 -14.84 -13.12
C PHE A 128 -22.41 -14.38 -13.86
N ILE A 129 -22.43 -14.37 -15.19
CA ILE A 129 -23.61 -14.03 -15.99
C ILE A 129 -24.75 -15.01 -15.68
N PHE A 130 -24.45 -16.31 -15.64
CA PHE A 130 -25.43 -17.33 -15.26
C PHE A 130 -25.93 -17.13 -13.83
N TYR A 131 -25.02 -16.87 -12.89
CA TYR A 131 -25.37 -16.55 -11.51
C TYR A 131 -26.26 -15.30 -11.41
N MET A 132 -25.96 -14.23 -12.15
CA MET A 132 -26.79 -13.02 -12.21
C MET A 132 -28.17 -13.29 -12.78
N TYR A 133 -28.27 -14.12 -13.82
CA TYR A 133 -29.56 -14.57 -14.34
C TYR A 133 -30.37 -15.28 -13.24
N VAL A 134 -29.78 -16.26 -12.55
CA VAL A 134 -30.45 -16.96 -11.45
C VAL A 134 -30.79 -16.01 -10.29
N ARG A 135 -29.89 -15.09 -9.98
CA ARG A 135 -30.05 -14.11 -8.90
C ARG A 135 -31.26 -13.22 -9.15
N ILE A 136 -31.33 -12.64 -10.35
CA ILE A 136 -32.38 -11.70 -10.76
C ILE A 136 -33.71 -12.43 -11.00
N ALA A 137 -33.70 -13.56 -11.71
CA ALA A 137 -34.92 -14.24 -12.13
C ALA A 137 -35.57 -15.08 -11.02
N HIS A 138 -34.79 -15.60 -10.06
CA HIS A 138 -35.28 -16.64 -9.14
C HIS A 138 -35.06 -16.35 -7.65
N SER A 139 -34.16 -15.44 -7.27
CA SER A 139 -33.87 -15.21 -5.84
C SER A 139 -33.86 -13.75 -5.41
N LEU A 140 -34.22 -12.83 -6.30
CA LEU A 140 -34.21 -11.39 -6.01
C LEU A 140 -35.27 -11.03 -4.96
N ASP A 141 -36.49 -11.55 -5.10
CA ASP A 141 -37.52 -11.41 -4.08
C ASP A 141 -37.39 -12.55 -3.07
N LEU A 142 -37.06 -12.19 -1.83
CA LEU A 142 -36.94 -13.12 -0.71
C LEU A 142 -38.31 -13.35 -0.02
N GLY A 143 -39.39 -12.80 -0.59
CA GLY A 143 -40.76 -12.87 -0.08
C GLY A 143 -41.05 -11.85 1.02
N LYS A 144 -42.32 -11.75 1.44
CA LYS A 144 -42.78 -10.96 2.61
C LYS A 144 -42.31 -9.48 2.63
N GLY A 145 -42.10 -8.88 1.45
CA GLY A 145 -41.66 -7.48 1.32
C GLY A 145 -40.14 -7.27 1.45
N TYR A 146 -39.33 -8.34 1.43
CA TYR A 146 -37.86 -8.26 1.53
C TYR A 146 -37.12 -8.09 0.21
N ILE A 147 -37.82 -7.73 -0.89
CA ILE A 147 -37.19 -7.46 -2.19
C ILE A 147 -36.11 -6.37 -2.11
N TRP A 148 -36.25 -5.38 -1.23
CA TRP A 148 -35.24 -4.34 -1.00
C TRP A 148 -33.90 -4.93 -0.52
N TYR A 149 -33.95 -5.99 0.30
CA TYR A 149 -32.76 -6.66 0.81
C TYR A 149 -32.10 -7.49 -0.29
N GLY A 150 -32.90 -8.16 -1.13
CA GLY A 150 -32.40 -8.84 -2.33
C GLY A 150 -31.73 -7.90 -3.32
N ILE A 151 -32.32 -6.72 -3.58
CA ILE A 151 -31.72 -5.67 -4.42
C ILE A 151 -30.40 -5.17 -3.81
N TYR A 152 -30.37 -4.91 -2.51
CA TYR A 152 -29.16 -4.51 -1.80
C TYR A 152 -28.04 -5.55 -1.98
N LEU A 153 -28.33 -6.83 -1.72
CA LEU A 153 -27.34 -7.91 -1.91
C LEU A 153 -26.87 -8.01 -3.36
N LEU A 154 -27.78 -7.91 -4.34
CA LEU A 154 -27.44 -7.90 -5.76
C LEU A 154 -26.46 -6.77 -6.10
N CYS A 155 -26.73 -5.55 -5.62
CA CYS A 155 -25.82 -4.42 -5.82
C CYS A 155 -24.42 -4.72 -5.26
N VAL A 156 -24.36 -5.30 -4.07
CA VAL A 156 -23.08 -5.64 -3.44
C VAL A 156 -22.35 -6.78 -4.18
N GLU A 157 -23.08 -7.80 -4.66
CA GLU A 157 -22.54 -8.90 -5.47
C GLU A 157 -21.93 -8.36 -6.78
N VAL A 158 -22.61 -7.42 -7.45
CA VAL A 158 -22.10 -6.73 -8.64
C VAL A 158 -20.84 -5.91 -8.33
N LEU A 159 -20.82 -5.16 -7.22
CA LEU A 159 -19.63 -4.44 -6.78
C LEU A 159 -18.44 -5.39 -6.54
N GLY A 160 -18.68 -6.52 -5.85
CA GLY A 160 -17.66 -7.54 -5.64
C GLY A 160 -17.10 -8.12 -6.93
N PHE A 161 -17.96 -8.41 -7.91
CA PHE A 161 -17.55 -8.92 -9.22
C PHE A 161 -16.69 -7.92 -9.99
N THR A 162 -17.07 -6.64 -10.04
CA THR A 162 -16.34 -5.62 -10.80
C THR A 162 -14.92 -5.35 -10.27
N THR A 163 -14.67 -5.56 -8.98
CA THR A 163 -13.30 -5.52 -8.44
C THR A 163 -12.52 -6.78 -8.83
N THR A 164 -13.16 -7.95 -8.71
CA THR A 164 -12.52 -9.25 -8.96
C THR A 164 -12.17 -9.46 -10.43
N ILE A 165 -12.99 -8.97 -11.37
CA ILE A 165 -12.69 -9.09 -12.80
C ILE A 165 -11.40 -8.34 -13.17
N ILE A 166 -11.13 -7.18 -12.56
CA ILE A 166 -9.86 -6.45 -12.77
C ILE A 166 -8.69 -7.28 -12.25
N TYR A 167 -8.83 -7.94 -11.09
CA TYR A 167 -7.80 -8.84 -10.58
C TYR A 167 -7.55 -10.01 -11.53
N GLY A 168 -8.60 -10.73 -11.94
CA GLY A 168 -8.48 -11.82 -12.89
C GLY A 168 -7.85 -11.39 -14.21
N LEU A 169 -8.16 -10.17 -14.69
CA LEU A 169 -7.56 -9.62 -15.91
C LEU A 169 -6.05 -9.51 -15.73
N ASN A 170 -5.56 -8.91 -14.65
CA ASN A 170 -4.12 -8.80 -14.43
C ASN A 170 -3.40 -10.16 -14.34
N LEU A 171 -4.07 -11.17 -13.80
CA LEU A 171 -3.52 -12.53 -13.71
C LEU A 171 -3.38 -13.22 -15.08
N LEU A 172 -4.05 -12.74 -16.13
CA LEU A 172 -3.88 -13.23 -17.51
C LEU A 172 -2.47 -13.02 -18.04
N TRP A 173 -1.86 -11.90 -17.66
CA TRP A 173 -0.58 -11.43 -18.17
C TRP A 173 0.61 -11.83 -17.29
N ASN A 174 0.43 -12.71 -16.30
CA ASN A 174 1.49 -13.02 -15.35
C ASN A 174 2.75 -13.54 -16.09
N PRO A 175 3.79 -12.72 -16.26
CA PRO A 175 4.83 -12.96 -17.25
C PRO A 175 5.67 -14.16 -16.85
N VAL A 176 6.22 -14.86 -17.85
CA VAL A 176 7.39 -15.73 -17.58
C VAL A 176 8.52 -14.78 -17.20
N ILE A 177 8.94 -14.84 -15.93
CA ILE A 177 9.99 -13.98 -15.40
C ILE A 177 11.32 -14.56 -15.86
N GLU A 178 11.91 -13.99 -16.91
CA GLU A 178 13.36 -14.11 -17.08
C GLU A 178 13.98 -13.37 -15.89
N GLN A 179 14.77 -14.06 -15.06
CA GLN A 179 15.47 -13.44 -13.93
C GLN A 179 16.68 -12.64 -14.43
N PHE A 180 17.00 -11.53 -13.76
CA PHE A 180 18.22 -10.79 -14.11
C PHE A 180 19.41 -11.72 -13.81
N PRO A 181 20.38 -11.91 -14.73
CA PRO A 181 21.48 -12.83 -14.48
C PRO A 181 22.24 -12.39 -13.21
N GLU A 182 22.65 -13.31 -12.34
CA GLU A 182 23.19 -12.95 -11.02
C GLU A 182 24.57 -12.28 -11.10
N ASP A 183 25.48 -12.78 -11.94
CA ASP A 183 26.89 -12.33 -11.99
C ASP A 183 27.09 -11.06 -12.85
N PRO A 184 27.44 -9.88 -12.30
CA PRO A 184 27.65 -8.63 -13.05
C PRO A 184 28.55 -8.70 -14.28
N GLU A 185 29.45 -9.70 -14.36
CA GLU A 185 30.38 -9.88 -15.48
C GLU A 185 29.99 -10.97 -16.48
N SER A 186 28.85 -11.63 -16.27
CA SER A 186 28.42 -12.72 -17.15
C SER A 186 28.22 -12.28 -18.62
N PRO A 187 28.71 -13.06 -19.61
CA PRO A 187 28.55 -12.75 -21.03
C PRO A 187 27.08 -12.62 -21.43
N GLY A 188 26.72 -11.54 -22.13
CA GLY A 188 25.34 -11.24 -22.53
C GLY A 188 24.55 -10.39 -21.54
N LYS A 189 25.17 -9.90 -20.45
CA LYS A 189 24.53 -8.93 -19.58
C LYS A 189 24.26 -7.59 -20.26
N PRO A 190 23.12 -6.96 -19.97
CA PRO A 190 22.83 -5.61 -20.43
C PRO A 190 23.83 -4.62 -19.85
N LYS A 191 24.73 -4.11 -20.70
CA LYS A 191 25.63 -3.03 -20.33
C LYS A 191 24.86 -1.73 -20.39
N VAL A 192 25.04 -0.91 -19.36
CA VAL A 192 24.56 0.46 -19.40
C VAL A 192 25.38 1.24 -20.44
N ARG A 193 24.69 1.88 -21.39
CA ARG A 193 25.31 2.55 -22.55
C ARG A 193 25.57 4.03 -22.25
N LEU A 194 24.68 4.67 -21.50
CA LEU A 194 24.82 6.06 -21.12
C LEU A 194 25.50 6.19 -19.74
N PRO A 195 26.40 7.16 -19.54
CA PRO A 195 26.99 7.42 -18.23
C PRO A 195 25.96 8.13 -17.33
N TYR A 196 25.00 7.39 -16.78
CA TYR A 196 23.93 7.98 -15.97
C TYR A 196 24.48 8.65 -14.71
N HIS A 197 23.94 9.84 -14.39
CA HIS A 197 24.09 10.45 -13.08
C HIS A 197 22.78 10.30 -12.31
N VAL A 198 22.85 9.67 -11.14
CA VAL A 198 21.68 9.40 -10.30
C VAL A 198 21.62 10.32 -9.10
N ARG A 199 20.58 11.14 -9.03
CA ARG A 199 20.30 12.01 -7.88
C ARG A 199 19.35 11.29 -6.93
N VAL A 200 19.91 10.76 -5.85
CA VAL A 200 19.16 9.97 -4.87
C VAL A 200 18.55 10.92 -3.85
N CYS A 201 17.24 11.13 -3.89
CA CYS A 201 16.50 11.94 -2.93
C CYS A 201 15.95 11.06 -1.79
N VAL A 202 16.31 11.40 -0.56
CA VAL A 202 15.79 10.79 0.66
C VAL A 202 14.98 11.84 1.43
N PRO A 203 13.65 11.98 1.19
CA PRO A 203 12.82 12.90 1.92
C PRO A 203 12.64 12.47 3.38
N CYS A 204 12.79 13.41 4.30
CA CYS A 204 12.51 13.21 5.72
C CYS A 204 11.86 14.43 6.36
N TYR A 205 11.30 14.22 7.55
CA TYR A 205 10.67 15.23 8.38
C TYR A 205 11.05 15.06 9.86
N LYS A 206 10.69 13.94 10.48
CA LYS A 206 10.88 13.71 11.93
C LYS A 206 11.66 12.44 12.25
N GLU A 207 12.05 11.71 11.21
CA GLU A 207 12.83 10.49 11.30
C GLU A 207 14.18 10.79 11.95
N ASP A 208 14.61 9.87 12.82
CA ASP A 208 15.87 9.97 13.53
C ASP A 208 17.05 9.82 12.55
N LEU A 209 18.18 10.46 12.91
CA LEU A 209 19.39 10.40 12.10
C LEU A 209 19.88 8.96 11.89
N GLU A 210 19.68 8.06 12.84
CA GLU A 210 20.15 6.68 12.71
C GLU A 210 19.39 5.89 11.64
N ILE A 211 18.08 6.13 11.48
CA ILE A 211 17.28 5.55 10.39
C ILE A 211 17.79 6.10 9.05
N LEU A 212 17.99 7.42 8.97
CA LEU A 212 18.47 8.09 7.77
C LEU A 212 19.87 7.64 7.36
N ARG A 213 20.76 7.41 8.33
CA ARG A 213 22.13 6.90 8.10
C ARG A 213 22.11 5.57 7.37
N ARG A 214 21.28 4.63 7.81
CA ARG A 214 21.19 3.30 7.19
C ARG A 214 20.79 3.40 5.72
N THR A 215 19.76 4.19 5.43
CA THR A 215 19.27 4.41 4.07
C THR A 215 20.28 5.14 3.19
N ILE A 216 20.88 6.23 3.69
CA ILE A 216 21.85 7.03 2.92
C ILE A 216 23.13 6.23 2.67
N LEU A 217 23.67 5.53 3.66
CA LEU A 217 24.87 4.72 3.50
C LEU A 217 24.62 3.54 2.55
N ALA A 218 23.46 2.89 2.62
CA ALA A 218 23.13 1.83 1.66
C ALA A 218 23.01 2.35 0.23
N ALA A 219 22.37 3.51 0.02
CA ALA A 219 22.35 4.15 -1.29
C ALA A 219 23.75 4.60 -1.74
N TYR A 220 24.62 4.99 -0.81
CA TYR A 220 26.01 5.38 -1.01
C TYR A 220 26.94 4.20 -1.30
N ASP A 221 26.62 2.99 -0.84
CA ASP A 221 27.44 1.79 -1.03
C ASP A 221 26.92 0.87 -2.14
N ALA A 222 25.69 1.10 -2.62
CA ALA A 222 25.11 0.38 -3.75
C ALA A 222 26.05 0.45 -4.97
N VAL A 223 26.20 -0.64 -5.70
CA VAL A 223 27.09 -0.70 -6.85
C VAL A 223 26.42 -0.03 -8.05
N LEU A 224 27.17 0.83 -8.73
CA LEU A 224 26.76 1.45 -9.98
C LEU A 224 27.43 0.72 -11.16
N PRO A 225 26.75 0.65 -12.33
CA PRO A 225 27.40 0.27 -13.58
C PRO A 225 28.60 1.18 -13.90
N ALA A 226 29.56 0.66 -14.66
CA ALA A 226 30.75 1.42 -15.04
C ALA A 226 30.38 2.72 -15.76
N GLY A 227 31.07 3.83 -15.43
CA GLY A 227 30.81 5.15 -16.00
C GLY A 227 29.61 5.90 -15.42
N CYS A 228 28.77 5.25 -14.60
CA CYS A 228 27.69 5.91 -13.89
C CYS A 228 28.19 6.54 -12.57
N SER A 229 27.48 7.56 -12.10
CA SER A 229 27.78 8.24 -10.84
C SER A 229 26.50 8.57 -10.08
N ARG A 230 26.62 8.98 -8.81
CA ARG A 230 25.48 9.39 -7.98
C ARG A 230 25.81 10.60 -7.11
N THR A 231 24.76 11.32 -6.72
CA THR A 231 24.77 12.30 -5.63
C THR A 231 23.55 12.04 -4.76
N ILE A 232 23.71 11.99 -3.44
CA ILE A 232 22.62 11.74 -2.50
C ILE A 232 22.17 13.06 -1.87
N TYR A 233 20.87 13.29 -1.84
CA TYR A 233 20.23 14.47 -1.28
C TYR A 233 19.35 14.05 -0.10
N LEU A 234 19.72 14.49 1.10
CA LEU A 234 18.83 14.40 2.27
C LEU A 234 17.91 15.62 2.25
N CYS A 235 16.63 15.41 1.95
CA CYS A 235 15.64 16.49 1.87
C CYS A 235 14.92 16.60 3.22
N ASP A 236 15.34 17.50 4.10
CA ASP A 236 14.86 17.56 5.50
C ASP A 236 13.90 18.71 5.76
N ASP A 237 12.59 18.42 5.68
CA ASP A 237 11.51 19.34 6.09
C ASP A 237 11.46 19.58 7.61
N GLY A 238 12.22 18.82 8.40
CA GLY A 238 12.38 19.01 9.84
C GLY A 238 13.40 20.08 10.23
N LYS A 239 14.31 20.43 9.31
CA LYS A 239 15.41 21.39 9.52
C LYS A 239 16.29 21.06 10.73
N ASP A 240 16.62 19.78 10.94
CA ASP A 240 17.42 19.32 12.08
C ASP A 240 18.92 19.65 11.85
N PRO A 241 19.53 20.52 12.68
CA PRO A 241 20.94 20.89 12.53
C PRO A 241 21.90 19.69 12.65
N ARG A 242 21.51 18.63 13.37
CA ARG A 242 22.34 17.42 13.53
C ARG A 242 22.43 16.66 12.21
N LYS A 243 21.32 16.56 11.47
CA LYS A 243 21.26 15.93 10.15
C LYS A 243 22.12 16.70 9.15
N ARG A 244 22.03 18.03 9.17
CA ARG A 244 22.86 18.92 8.34
C ARG A 244 24.36 18.71 8.58
N LYS A 245 24.80 18.80 9.84
CA LYS A 245 26.21 18.58 10.21
C LYS A 245 26.72 17.22 9.79
N TRP A 246 25.88 16.19 9.90
CA TRP A 246 26.25 14.84 9.48
C TRP A 246 26.41 14.74 7.96
N CYS A 247 25.50 15.27 7.15
CA CYS A 247 25.67 15.30 5.70
C CYS A 247 26.92 16.09 5.29
N GLU A 248 27.17 17.25 5.90
CA GLU A 248 28.37 18.05 5.65
C GLU A 248 29.67 17.27 5.96
N SER A 249 29.64 16.39 6.97
CA SER A 249 30.78 15.50 7.31
C SER A 249 31.03 14.37 6.30
N MET A 250 30.03 14.01 5.49
CA MET A 250 30.13 12.97 4.45
C MET A 250 30.72 13.51 3.12
N GLY A 251 30.99 14.81 3.03
CA GLY A 251 31.58 15.43 1.84
C GLY A 251 30.57 15.77 0.75
N LYS A 252 31.05 15.96 -0.49
CA LYS A 252 30.24 16.51 -1.59
C LYS A 252 29.21 15.54 -2.19
N GLU A 253 29.37 14.24 -1.93
CA GLU A 253 28.50 13.20 -2.48
C GLU A 253 27.19 13.06 -1.70
N VAL A 254 27.11 13.62 -0.48
CA VAL A 254 25.91 13.67 0.34
C VAL A 254 25.56 15.13 0.65
N VAL A 255 24.52 15.62 -0.02
CA VAL A 255 24.07 17.00 0.04
C VAL A 255 22.87 17.12 0.97
N TYR A 256 22.94 18.05 1.92
CA TYR A 256 21.80 18.43 2.74
C TYR A 256 20.95 19.45 2.00
N VAL A 257 19.68 19.14 1.77
CA VAL A 257 18.69 20.08 1.25
C VAL A 257 17.84 20.56 2.42
N SER A 258 18.01 21.84 2.76
CA SER A 258 17.17 22.46 3.78
C SER A 258 15.71 22.45 3.32
N GLY A 259 14.84 21.93 4.17
CA GLY A 259 13.42 21.87 3.88
C GLY A 259 12.74 23.23 3.92
N ARG A 260 11.47 23.22 3.51
CA ARG A 260 10.68 24.43 3.26
C ARG A 260 9.95 24.93 4.51
N VAL A 261 9.36 26.12 4.41
CA VAL A 261 8.35 26.56 5.38
C VAL A 261 7.00 26.01 4.94
N ARG A 262 6.35 25.24 5.80
CA ARG A 262 5.02 24.67 5.53
C ARG A 262 3.94 25.64 5.96
N ALA A 263 2.94 25.85 5.11
CA ALA A 263 1.77 26.62 5.50
C ALA A 263 0.95 25.84 6.56
N PRO A 264 0.30 26.53 7.52
CA PRO A 264 -0.63 25.87 8.43
C PRO A 264 -1.71 25.09 7.65
N GLY A 265 -1.90 23.81 8.00
CA GLY A 265 -2.88 22.94 7.32
C GLY A 265 -2.40 22.33 6.00
N GLU A 266 -1.16 22.57 5.57
CA GLU A 266 -0.64 22.02 4.32
C GLU A 266 -0.52 20.49 4.36
N MET A 267 -1.16 19.84 3.38
CA MET A 267 -1.20 18.38 3.26
C MET A 267 0.07 17.80 2.59
N ASN A 268 0.69 18.51 1.66
CA ASN A 268 1.68 17.91 0.75
C ASN A 268 3.11 17.92 1.29
N GLY A 269 3.33 17.33 2.47
CA GLY A 269 4.64 17.31 3.13
C GLY A 269 5.75 16.79 2.22
N LYS A 270 5.70 15.49 1.88
CA LYS A 270 6.71 14.82 1.05
C LYS A 270 6.80 15.41 -0.36
N SER A 271 5.66 15.56 -1.05
CA SER A 271 5.63 16.12 -2.41
C SER A 271 6.24 17.53 -2.49
N GLY A 272 5.91 18.41 -1.54
CA GLY A 272 6.47 19.76 -1.52
C GLY A 272 7.96 19.80 -1.15
N ASN A 273 8.40 18.90 -0.28
CA ASN A 273 9.82 18.71 0.04
C ASN A 273 10.61 18.21 -1.18
N MET A 274 10.05 17.24 -1.89
CA MET A 274 10.61 16.74 -3.16
C MET A 274 10.70 17.84 -4.21
N ASN A 275 9.65 18.65 -4.39
CA ASN A 275 9.69 19.77 -5.33
C ASN A 275 10.69 20.86 -4.93
N ASN A 276 10.84 21.14 -3.63
CA ASN A 276 11.89 22.04 -3.15
C ASN A 276 13.29 21.51 -3.52
N ALA A 277 13.53 20.20 -3.33
CA ALA A 277 14.80 19.59 -3.74
C ALA A 277 15.00 19.63 -5.26
N LEU A 278 13.99 19.21 -6.04
CA LEU A 278 14.06 19.22 -7.50
C LEU A 278 14.35 20.61 -8.06
N ASN A 279 13.75 21.67 -7.51
CA ASN A 279 14.01 23.05 -7.94
C ASN A 279 15.42 23.55 -7.62
N GLN A 280 16.03 23.07 -6.55
CA GLN A 280 17.43 23.40 -6.20
C GLN A 280 18.41 22.61 -7.07
N ILE A 281 18.05 21.37 -7.40
CA ILE A 281 18.86 20.47 -8.21
C ILE A 281 18.81 20.87 -9.70
N TYR A 282 17.62 21.19 -10.19
CA TYR A 282 17.31 21.54 -11.58
C TYR A 282 16.57 22.89 -11.60
N PRO A 283 17.28 24.02 -11.43
CA PRO A 283 16.67 25.34 -11.58
C PRO A 283 16.14 25.53 -13.01
N LYS A 284 15.21 26.48 -13.22
CA LYS A 284 14.48 26.62 -14.50
C LYS A 284 15.38 26.80 -15.72
N GLU A 285 16.54 27.42 -15.53
CA GLU A 285 17.51 27.71 -16.58
C GLU A 285 18.47 26.53 -16.83
N TYR A 286 18.40 25.47 -16.01
CA TYR A 286 19.25 24.30 -16.13
C TYR A 286 18.73 23.41 -17.26
N ALA A 287 19.51 23.31 -18.34
CA ALA A 287 19.28 22.32 -19.39
C ALA A 287 19.58 20.93 -18.81
N ILE A 288 18.53 20.12 -18.58
CA ILE A 288 18.65 18.78 -17.98
C ILE A 288 19.23 17.80 -19.01
N PRO A 289 20.42 17.23 -18.77
CA PRO A 289 20.96 16.16 -19.61
C PRO A 289 20.06 14.91 -19.63
N GLY A 290 19.97 14.23 -20.79
CA GLY A 290 19.15 13.01 -20.95
C GLY A 290 19.61 11.81 -20.10
N ASN A 291 20.83 11.84 -19.58
CA ASN A 291 21.41 10.85 -18.68
C ASN A 291 21.23 11.18 -17.18
N GLU A 292 20.43 12.18 -16.82
CA GLU A 292 20.11 12.50 -15.42
C GLU A 292 18.84 11.77 -14.96
N LEU A 293 18.98 11.07 -13.83
CA LEU A 293 17.91 10.31 -13.20
C LEU A 293 17.73 10.78 -11.75
N VAL A 294 16.50 10.74 -11.25
CA VAL A 294 16.19 10.96 -9.84
C VAL A 294 15.73 9.63 -9.25
N CYS A 295 16.37 9.20 -8.17
CA CYS A 295 15.98 8.02 -7.40
C CYS A 295 15.31 8.47 -6.10
N VAL A 296 14.23 7.83 -5.68
CA VAL A 296 13.53 8.20 -4.43
C VAL A 296 13.48 7.02 -3.47
N PHE A 297 14.13 7.18 -2.32
CA PHE A 297 14.02 6.26 -1.18
C PHE A 297 13.32 6.96 -0.02
N ASP A 298 12.30 6.34 0.57
CA ASP A 298 11.79 6.79 1.86
C ASP A 298 12.89 6.65 2.91
N ALA A 299 12.80 7.46 3.97
CA ALA A 299 13.80 7.51 5.04
C ALA A 299 14.15 6.14 5.63
N ASP A 300 13.23 5.18 5.60
CA ASP A 300 13.36 3.83 6.14
C ASP A 300 13.59 2.74 5.08
N GLN A 301 13.84 3.09 3.81
CA GLN A 301 14.05 2.13 2.72
C GLN A 301 15.53 1.94 2.39
N VAL A 302 16.09 0.83 2.82
CA VAL A 302 17.52 0.51 2.66
C VAL A 302 17.74 -0.23 1.35
N ALA A 303 18.43 0.41 0.40
CA ALA A 303 18.74 -0.17 -0.91
C ALA A 303 19.64 -1.42 -0.80
N LYS A 304 19.37 -2.45 -1.59
CA LYS A 304 20.31 -3.57 -1.79
C LYS A 304 21.49 -3.11 -2.63
N ARG A 305 22.60 -3.83 -2.48
CA ARG A 305 23.87 -3.52 -3.15
C ARG A 305 23.76 -3.53 -4.68
N ASP A 306 22.84 -4.29 -5.24
CA ASP A 306 22.59 -4.46 -6.68
C ASP A 306 21.44 -3.59 -7.23
N PHE A 307 20.85 -2.68 -6.43
CA PHE A 307 19.70 -1.87 -6.83
C PHE A 307 19.93 -1.17 -8.18
N PHE A 308 20.98 -0.36 -8.31
CA PHE A 308 21.24 0.40 -9.54
C PHE A 308 21.70 -0.47 -10.72
N LEU A 309 22.37 -1.60 -10.45
CA LEU A 309 22.75 -2.57 -11.48
C LEU A 309 21.53 -3.15 -12.20
N LYS A 310 20.44 -3.36 -11.46
CA LYS A 310 19.21 -3.98 -11.98
C LYS A 310 18.20 -2.97 -12.50
N THR A 311 18.24 -1.71 -12.05
CA THR A 311 17.27 -0.69 -12.49
C THR A 311 17.75 0.18 -13.64
N LEU A 312 19.04 0.57 -13.68
CA LEU A 312 19.53 1.51 -14.70
C LEU A 312 19.42 1.01 -16.14
N PRO A 313 19.70 -0.27 -16.45
CA PRO A 313 19.59 -0.79 -17.81
C PRO A 313 18.20 -0.64 -18.46
N TYR A 314 17.13 -0.50 -17.67
CA TYR A 314 15.79 -0.23 -18.21
C TYR A 314 15.72 1.09 -18.98
N PHE A 315 16.50 2.11 -18.61
CA PHE A 315 16.48 3.40 -19.28
C PHE A 315 17.24 3.39 -20.62
N ASP A 316 18.16 2.45 -20.82
CA ASP A 316 18.81 2.25 -22.13
C ASP A 316 17.92 1.46 -23.10
N ALA A 317 16.96 0.69 -22.57
CA ALA A 317 16.02 -0.07 -23.39
C ALA A 317 15.00 0.82 -24.14
N GLY A 318 14.82 2.08 -23.71
CA GLY A 318 13.90 3.02 -24.34
C GLY A 318 14.03 4.45 -23.82
N ASP A 319 14.16 5.39 -24.74
CA ASP A 319 14.18 6.84 -24.45
C ASP A 319 12.84 7.33 -23.89
N ASP A 320 11.75 6.61 -24.16
CA ASP A 320 10.40 6.89 -23.68
C ASP A 320 10.11 6.33 -22.27
N ILE A 321 11.03 5.55 -21.69
CA ILE A 321 10.92 5.03 -20.33
C ILE A 321 11.23 6.17 -19.35
N GLY A 322 10.19 6.71 -18.74
CA GLY A 322 10.27 7.80 -17.78
C GLY A 322 10.49 7.33 -16.36
N MET A 323 10.02 6.14 -15.97
CA MET A 323 10.10 5.63 -14.59
C MET A 323 10.33 4.12 -14.53
N VAL A 324 11.10 3.68 -13.53
CA VAL A 324 11.36 2.27 -13.21
C VAL A 324 11.09 2.06 -11.72
N LEU A 325 10.19 1.15 -11.37
CA LEU A 325 9.73 0.86 -10.01
C LEU A 325 10.16 -0.53 -9.56
N SER A 326 10.70 -0.64 -8.35
CA SER A 326 10.92 -1.90 -7.63
C SER A 326 9.87 -2.06 -6.50
N PRO A 327 9.46 -3.30 -6.16
CA PRO A 327 8.60 -3.58 -5.02
C PRO A 327 9.21 -3.19 -3.67
N GLN A 328 8.35 -3.17 -2.66
CA GLN A 328 8.71 -2.97 -1.25
C GLN A 328 8.69 -4.30 -0.51
N CYS A 329 9.71 -4.56 0.31
CA CYS A 329 9.70 -5.62 1.32
C CYS A 329 10.11 -5.05 2.68
N PHE A 330 9.86 -5.79 3.76
CA PHE A 330 10.05 -5.28 5.11
C PHE A 330 10.83 -6.28 5.97
N HIS A 331 11.86 -5.83 6.69
CA HIS A 331 12.71 -6.72 7.50
C HIS A 331 12.04 -7.18 8.80
N ASN A 332 11.07 -6.42 9.31
CA ASN A 332 10.40 -6.68 10.59
C ASN A 332 9.09 -7.45 10.44
N LEU A 333 8.91 -8.15 9.32
CA LEU A 333 7.67 -8.83 8.98
C LEU A 333 7.90 -10.34 8.84
N ASN A 334 7.12 -11.12 9.58
CA ASN A 334 6.96 -12.54 9.31
C ASN A 334 5.64 -12.72 8.52
N LEU A 335 5.72 -13.40 7.38
CA LEU A 335 4.60 -13.55 6.46
C LEU A 335 3.44 -14.35 7.07
N HIS A 336 3.71 -15.26 8.02
CA HIS A 336 2.71 -16.11 8.66
C HIS A 336 1.87 -15.38 9.73
N GLU A 337 2.15 -14.10 10.00
CA GLU A 337 1.42 -13.27 10.96
C GLU A 337 1.04 -11.89 10.39
N ASP A 338 1.09 -11.73 9.06
CA ASP A 338 0.83 -10.45 8.38
C ASP A 338 -0.68 -10.16 8.20
N ILE A 339 -1.43 -10.10 9.31
CA ILE A 339 -2.89 -9.87 9.29
C ILE A 339 -3.31 -8.55 8.63
N PHE A 340 -2.37 -7.64 8.39
CA PHE A 340 -2.60 -6.35 7.74
C PHE A 340 -2.07 -6.27 6.31
N ASN A 341 -1.55 -7.38 5.77
CA ASN A 341 -1.02 -7.51 4.43
C ASN A 341 -0.02 -6.38 4.10
N HIS A 342 0.96 -6.17 4.97
CA HIS A 342 2.09 -5.28 4.75
C HIS A 342 2.95 -5.72 3.58
N SER A 343 3.27 -7.01 3.53
CA SER A 343 4.09 -7.61 2.47
C SER A 343 3.49 -7.33 1.10
N ASN A 344 2.15 -7.32 1.03
CA ASN A 344 1.38 -7.04 -0.17
C ASN A 344 1.85 -7.88 -1.37
N ILE A 345 2.25 -9.13 -1.10
CA ILE A 345 2.77 -10.09 -2.09
C ILE A 345 1.79 -10.24 -3.25
N HIS A 346 0.49 -10.33 -2.94
CA HIS A 346 -0.56 -10.36 -3.97
C HIS A 346 -0.44 -9.19 -4.96
N PHE A 347 -0.17 -7.97 -4.47
CA PHE A 347 0.01 -6.82 -5.35
C PHE A 347 1.33 -6.87 -6.12
N TRP A 348 2.45 -7.10 -5.43
CA TRP A 348 3.78 -7.00 -6.03
C TRP A 348 4.11 -8.13 -7.00
N GLU A 349 3.79 -9.38 -6.66
CA GLU A 349 4.18 -10.54 -7.46
C GLU A 349 3.15 -10.91 -8.53
N TYR A 350 1.89 -10.50 -8.36
CA TYR A 350 0.80 -10.97 -9.23
C TYR A 350 0.07 -9.83 -9.95
N MET A 351 -0.29 -8.76 -9.25
CA MET A 351 -1.03 -7.65 -9.86
C MET A 351 -0.13 -6.68 -10.64
N GLN A 352 0.96 -6.22 -10.03
CA GLN A 352 1.84 -5.20 -10.60
C GLN A 352 2.56 -5.64 -11.90
N PRO A 353 2.93 -6.92 -12.09
CA PRO A 353 3.42 -7.41 -13.38
C PRO A 353 2.34 -7.37 -14.47
N GLY A 354 1.12 -7.81 -14.17
CA GLY A 354 -0.01 -7.71 -15.12
C GLY A 354 -0.36 -6.26 -15.45
N TYR A 355 -0.23 -5.36 -14.48
CA TYR A 355 -0.33 -3.93 -14.68
C TYR A 355 0.77 -3.40 -15.61
N ASP A 356 2.05 -3.78 -15.42
CA ASP A 356 3.12 -3.37 -16.34
C ASP A 356 2.87 -3.92 -17.74
N ALA A 357 2.40 -5.17 -17.89
CA ALA A 357 2.02 -5.73 -19.19
C ALA A 357 0.97 -4.88 -19.94
N LEU A 358 0.03 -4.29 -19.20
CA LEU A 358 -0.95 -3.34 -19.72
C LEU A 358 -0.42 -1.91 -19.88
N GLY A 359 0.79 -1.65 -19.42
CA GLY A 359 1.47 -0.35 -19.47
C GLY A 359 1.04 0.66 -18.42
N PHE A 360 0.55 0.15 -17.29
CA PHE A 360 0.16 0.88 -16.09
C PHE A 360 1.10 0.52 -14.94
N ILE A 361 1.54 1.52 -14.18
CA ILE A 361 2.31 1.31 -12.95
C ILE A 361 1.62 2.04 -11.82
N SER A 362 1.37 1.35 -10.71
CA SER A 362 0.94 1.99 -9.48
C SER A 362 2.17 2.31 -8.64
N CYS A 363 2.70 3.53 -8.81
CA CYS A 363 3.85 3.99 -8.04
C CYS A 363 3.46 4.16 -6.57
N THR A 364 4.30 3.62 -5.68
CA THR A 364 4.06 3.57 -4.22
C THR A 364 5.03 4.46 -3.44
N GLY A 365 5.67 5.41 -4.14
CA GLY A 365 6.35 6.55 -3.54
C GLY A 365 7.79 6.30 -3.12
N THR A 366 8.30 5.09 -3.30
CA THR A 366 9.70 4.76 -3.01
C THR A 366 10.19 3.65 -3.93
N ASN A 367 11.49 3.35 -3.86
CA ASN A 367 12.16 2.30 -4.63
C ASN A 367 11.98 2.48 -6.14
N PHE A 368 11.94 3.74 -6.61
CA PHE A 368 11.81 4.05 -8.03
C PHE A 368 12.88 5.04 -8.49
N LEU A 369 13.22 4.94 -9.78
CA LEU A 369 13.95 5.96 -10.51
C LEU A 369 13.02 6.60 -11.53
N VAL A 370 13.22 7.89 -11.78
CA VAL A 370 12.51 8.65 -12.81
C VAL A 370 13.50 9.51 -13.58
N ARG A 371 13.33 9.66 -14.89
CA ARG A 371 14.14 10.62 -15.67
C ARG A 371 13.91 12.02 -15.11
N ALA A 372 15.00 12.76 -14.90
CA ALA A 372 14.94 14.14 -14.43
C ALA A 372 14.08 15.00 -15.38
N GLN A 373 14.26 14.83 -16.70
CA GLN A 373 13.42 15.48 -17.70
C GLN A 373 11.93 15.15 -17.50
N ALA A 374 11.59 13.86 -17.38
CA ALA A 374 10.20 13.42 -17.28
C ALA A 374 9.50 13.98 -16.03
N VAL A 375 10.15 13.96 -14.87
CA VAL A 375 9.56 14.51 -13.63
C VAL A 375 9.43 16.03 -13.68
N MET A 376 10.36 16.74 -14.32
CA MET A 376 10.29 18.19 -14.46
C MET A 376 9.25 18.64 -15.50
N GLU A 377 9.08 17.89 -16.60
CA GLU A 377 8.06 18.15 -17.62
C GLU A 377 6.63 18.05 -17.08
N VAL A 378 6.37 17.09 -16.19
CA VAL A 378 5.05 16.94 -15.54
C VAL A 378 4.84 17.93 -14.38
N GLY A 379 5.81 18.79 -14.10
CA GLY A 379 5.74 19.83 -13.07
C GLY A 379 6.15 19.39 -11.67
N GLY A 380 6.98 18.35 -11.58
CA GLY A 380 7.48 17.79 -10.33
C GLY A 380 6.55 16.73 -9.73
N SER A 381 6.71 16.51 -8.43
CA SER A 381 5.83 15.68 -7.63
C SER A 381 4.45 16.35 -7.48
N PRO A 382 3.34 15.68 -7.81
CA PRO A 382 2.00 16.27 -7.72
C PRO A 382 1.61 16.77 -6.33
N MET A 383 1.04 17.98 -6.26
CA MET A 383 0.67 18.66 -4.99
C MET A 383 -0.85 18.69 -4.74
N TYR A 384 -1.64 17.95 -5.52
CA TYR A 384 -3.10 17.98 -5.41
C TYR A 384 -3.69 16.80 -4.61
N THR A 385 -2.84 15.92 -4.08
CA THR A 385 -3.24 14.69 -3.38
C THR A 385 -2.19 14.24 -2.37
N MET A 386 -2.61 13.51 -1.33
CA MET A 386 -1.73 12.82 -0.37
C MET A 386 -1.02 11.58 -0.93
N THR A 387 -1.43 11.12 -2.12
CA THR A 387 -0.80 10.01 -2.85
C THR A 387 -0.16 10.57 -4.10
N GLU A 388 0.83 11.44 -3.89
CA GLU A 388 1.55 12.15 -4.94
C GLU A 388 2.26 11.21 -5.92
N ASP A 389 2.69 10.07 -5.42
CA ASP A 389 3.38 8.99 -6.11
C ASP A 389 2.50 8.34 -7.18
N TYR A 390 1.31 7.90 -6.78
CA TYR A 390 0.30 7.37 -7.68
C TYR A 390 -0.09 8.40 -8.75
N ALA A 391 -0.27 9.66 -8.33
CA ALA A 391 -0.54 10.75 -9.25
C ALA A 391 0.63 11.00 -10.22
N LEU A 392 1.88 10.87 -9.77
CA LEU A 392 3.06 11.05 -10.62
C LEU A 392 3.07 10.03 -11.76
N GLY A 393 2.78 8.76 -11.47
CA GLY A 393 2.63 7.73 -12.52
C GLY A 393 1.57 8.10 -13.56
N MET A 394 0.43 8.63 -13.11
CA MET A 394 -0.65 9.09 -13.99
C MET A 394 -0.23 10.29 -14.86
N GLU A 395 0.43 11.29 -14.27
CA GLU A 395 0.90 12.46 -15.02
C GLU A 395 1.98 12.07 -16.03
N LEU A 396 2.95 11.23 -15.67
CA LEU A 396 3.92 10.66 -16.61
C LEU A 396 3.22 9.99 -17.79
N LYS A 397 2.19 9.18 -17.54
CA LYS A 397 1.42 8.53 -18.59
C LYS A 397 0.70 9.53 -19.50
N LYS A 398 0.11 10.60 -18.94
CA LYS A 398 -0.55 11.67 -19.70
C LYS A 398 0.41 12.45 -20.60
N PHE A 399 1.69 12.50 -20.25
CA PHE A 399 2.75 13.11 -21.06
C PHE A 399 3.45 12.11 -21.99
N GLY A 400 2.92 10.88 -22.08
CA GLY A 400 3.45 9.85 -22.98
C GLY A 400 4.78 9.26 -22.53
N TRP A 401 5.09 9.33 -21.23
CA TRP A 401 6.18 8.58 -20.61
C TRP A 401 5.73 7.17 -20.24
N HIS A 402 6.60 6.21 -20.44
CA HIS A 402 6.38 4.81 -20.10
C HIS A 402 7.00 4.50 -18.73
N CYS A 403 6.25 3.78 -17.90
CA CYS A 403 6.71 3.31 -16.61
C CYS A 403 6.94 1.80 -16.69
N ARG A 404 7.96 1.30 -16.00
CA ARG A 404 8.36 -0.13 -15.98
C ARG A 404 8.49 -0.66 -14.58
N TYR A 405 8.26 -1.96 -14.42
CA TYR A 405 8.36 -2.67 -13.16
C TYR A 405 9.53 -3.64 -13.16
N VAL A 406 10.34 -3.60 -12.11
CA VAL A 406 11.37 -4.61 -11.83
C VAL A 406 10.79 -5.57 -10.82
N GLN A 407 10.58 -6.83 -11.21
CA GLN A 407 9.96 -7.84 -10.35
C GLN A 407 10.98 -8.46 -9.38
N GLU A 408 11.76 -7.62 -8.70
CA GLU A 408 12.76 -8.03 -7.72
C GLU A 408 12.73 -7.07 -6.53
N TYR A 409 12.78 -7.60 -5.32
CA TYR A 409 12.84 -6.78 -4.11
C TYR A 409 14.23 -6.18 -3.96
N LEU A 410 14.44 -4.94 -4.42
CA LEU A 410 15.76 -4.28 -4.44
C LEU A 410 16.01 -3.33 -3.26
N ALA A 411 15.05 -3.14 -2.36
CA ALA A 411 15.23 -2.40 -1.12
C ALA A 411 14.37 -2.99 0.00
N ILE A 412 14.83 -2.80 1.24
CA ILE A 412 14.25 -3.38 2.44
C ILE A 412 13.84 -2.24 3.39
N GLY A 413 12.55 -2.16 3.66
CA GLY A 413 11.93 -1.14 4.51
C GLY A 413 11.57 -1.60 5.92
N GLU A 414 10.90 -0.72 6.67
CA GLU A 414 10.28 -1.04 7.96
C GLU A 414 8.74 -0.87 7.92
N ALA A 415 8.02 -1.94 8.27
CA ALA A 415 6.57 -1.93 8.37
C ALA A 415 6.11 -1.34 9.72
N PRO A 416 4.98 -0.60 9.79
CA PRO A 416 4.41 -0.15 11.05
C PRO A 416 4.20 -1.28 12.08
N HIS A 417 4.58 -1.03 13.35
CA HIS A 417 4.40 -2.00 14.44
C HIS A 417 3.04 -1.88 15.16
N GLU A 418 2.45 -0.68 15.18
CA GLU A 418 1.22 -0.39 15.92
C GLU A 418 -0.02 -0.39 15.02
N VAL A 419 -1.13 -0.94 15.52
CA VAL A 419 -2.46 -0.91 14.86
C VAL A 419 -2.88 0.51 14.48
N ARG A 420 -2.60 1.48 15.36
CA ARG A 420 -2.93 2.89 15.09
C ARG A 420 -2.16 3.45 13.91
N ASN A 421 -0.86 3.16 13.82
CA ASN A 421 0.00 3.65 12.73
C ASN A 421 -0.37 2.98 11.40
N MET A 422 -0.77 1.71 11.45
CA MET A 422 -1.38 0.99 10.33
C MET A 422 -2.62 1.70 9.79
N TYR A 423 -3.62 1.93 10.64
CA TYR A 423 -4.86 2.58 10.23
C TYR A 423 -4.62 3.98 9.70
N GLN A 424 -3.69 4.74 10.29
CA GLN A 424 -3.30 6.06 9.78
C GLN A 424 -2.67 5.97 8.39
N GLN A 425 -1.77 5.02 8.17
CA GLN A 425 -1.13 4.81 6.86
C GLN A 425 -2.17 4.47 5.80
N ARG A 426 -2.99 3.44 6.02
CA ARG A 426 -4.02 3.00 5.06
C ARG A 426 -5.08 4.09 4.84
N SER A 427 -5.46 4.83 5.89
CA SER A 427 -6.38 5.97 5.75
C SER A 427 -5.82 7.07 4.85
N ARG A 428 -4.52 7.38 4.92
CA ARG A 428 -3.88 8.38 4.04
C ARG A 428 -3.93 7.94 2.58
N TRP A 429 -3.60 6.69 2.31
CA TRP A 429 -3.64 6.14 0.95
C TRP A 429 -5.05 6.21 0.38
N THR A 430 -6.05 5.75 1.12
CA THR A 430 -7.44 5.80 0.67
C THR A 430 -7.94 7.22 0.46
N LYS A 431 -7.62 8.15 1.36
CA LYS A 431 -7.97 9.58 1.20
C LYS A 431 -7.34 10.20 -0.05
N GLY A 432 -6.06 9.95 -0.29
CA GLY A 432 -5.37 10.48 -1.48
C GLY A 432 -5.96 9.96 -2.79
N HIS A 433 -6.30 8.66 -2.84
CA HIS A 433 -7.01 8.08 -3.98
C HIS A 433 -8.38 8.74 -4.18
N PHE A 434 -9.15 8.96 -3.11
CA PHE A 434 -10.43 9.69 -3.21
C PHE A 434 -10.28 11.16 -3.60
N GLN A 435 -9.20 11.84 -3.19
CA GLN A 435 -8.90 13.21 -3.64
C GLN A 435 -8.73 13.26 -5.15
N ILE A 436 -8.04 12.28 -5.72
CA ILE A 436 -7.87 12.16 -7.17
C ILE A 436 -9.23 11.89 -7.83
N MET A 437 -9.97 10.89 -7.34
CA MET A 437 -11.21 10.46 -7.97
C MET A 437 -12.32 11.51 -7.93
N PHE A 438 -12.43 12.21 -6.80
CA PHE A 438 -13.47 13.22 -6.60
C PHE A 438 -13.08 14.62 -7.05
N ASN A 439 -11.85 14.84 -7.54
CA ASN A 439 -11.47 16.10 -8.16
C ASN A 439 -11.69 16.02 -9.68
N PRO A 440 -12.68 16.72 -10.26
CA PRO A 440 -12.99 16.63 -11.69
C PRO A 440 -11.81 16.98 -12.60
N LYS A 441 -10.87 17.81 -12.15
CA LYS A 441 -9.70 18.24 -12.94
C LYS A 441 -8.69 17.13 -13.14
N VAL A 442 -8.59 16.17 -12.20
CA VAL A 442 -7.57 15.10 -12.21
C VAL A 442 -8.18 13.70 -12.13
N CYS A 443 -9.51 13.59 -12.03
CA CYS A 443 -10.27 12.35 -12.10
C CYS A 443 -9.85 11.56 -13.34
N PRO A 444 -9.32 10.33 -13.20
CA PRO A 444 -8.81 9.53 -14.32
C PRO A 444 -9.85 9.30 -15.41
N LEU A 445 -11.11 9.06 -15.02
CA LEU A 445 -12.23 8.85 -15.96
C LEU A 445 -12.46 10.03 -16.91
N PHE A 446 -12.03 11.23 -16.54
CA PHE A 446 -12.21 12.47 -17.31
C PHE A 446 -10.93 12.97 -17.98
N GLN A 447 -9.80 12.27 -17.86
CA GLN A 447 -8.55 12.68 -18.48
C GLN A 447 -8.50 12.27 -19.96
N SER A 448 -8.65 13.24 -20.87
CA SER A 448 -8.62 13.01 -22.33
C SER A 448 -7.30 12.41 -22.83
N LYS A 449 -6.18 12.80 -22.20
CA LYS A 449 -4.82 12.29 -22.51
C LYS A 449 -4.59 10.83 -22.10
N LEU A 450 -5.51 10.21 -21.36
CA LEU A 450 -5.47 8.79 -21.05
C LEU A 450 -6.39 8.01 -22.00
N SER A 451 -5.90 6.87 -22.49
CA SER A 451 -6.72 5.89 -23.21
C SER A 451 -7.81 5.32 -22.28
N TRP A 452 -8.92 4.84 -22.84
CA TRP A 452 -10.02 4.28 -22.05
C TRP A 452 -9.58 3.18 -21.08
N GLY A 453 -8.70 2.28 -21.51
CA GLY A 453 -8.12 1.25 -20.64
C GLY A 453 -7.34 1.85 -19.47
N MET A 454 -6.51 2.87 -19.72
CA MET A 454 -5.78 3.58 -18.67
C MET A 454 -6.72 4.31 -17.71
N ARG A 455 -7.82 4.90 -18.20
CA ARG A 455 -8.82 5.52 -17.31
C ARG A 455 -9.41 4.52 -16.34
N ILE A 456 -9.73 3.31 -16.79
CA ILE A 456 -10.24 2.23 -15.93
C ILE A 456 -9.16 1.78 -14.94
N LEU A 457 -7.93 1.53 -15.40
CA LEU A 457 -6.82 1.08 -14.54
C LEU A 457 -6.47 2.12 -13.47
N TYR A 458 -6.37 3.41 -13.83
CA TYR A 458 -6.14 4.49 -12.86
C TYR A 458 -7.36 4.80 -11.97
N SER A 459 -8.54 4.24 -12.26
CA SER A 459 -9.70 4.28 -11.36
C SER A 459 -9.85 3.03 -10.50
N SER A 460 -9.20 1.93 -10.87
CA SER A 460 -9.37 0.61 -10.24
C SER A 460 -8.98 0.59 -8.76
N GLY A 461 -7.92 1.30 -8.35
CA GLY A 461 -7.51 1.37 -6.94
C GLY A 461 -8.55 2.03 -6.04
N VAL A 462 -9.16 3.13 -6.50
CA VAL A 462 -10.25 3.81 -5.77
C VAL A 462 -11.47 2.90 -5.72
N TRP A 463 -11.79 2.28 -6.85
CA TRP A 463 -12.91 1.35 -6.96
C TRP A 463 -12.77 0.17 -6.00
N ALA A 464 -11.57 -0.40 -5.86
CA ALA A 464 -11.29 -1.46 -4.91
C ALA A 464 -11.49 -1.01 -3.46
N TYR A 465 -11.09 0.22 -3.08
CA TYR A 465 -11.38 0.76 -1.75
C TYR A 465 -12.89 0.95 -1.53
N MET A 466 -13.64 1.43 -2.52
CA MET A 466 -15.09 1.56 -2.43
C MET A 466 -15.77 0.21 -2.29
N CYS A 467 -15.35 -0.77 -3.07
CA CYS A 467 -15.89 -2.12 -2.98
C CYS A 467 -15.57 -2.71 -1.61
N ALA A 468 -14.33 -2.69 -1.14
CA ALA A 468 -14.00 -3.15 0.21
C ALA A 468 -14.81 -2.40 1.30
N ALA A 469 -14.99 -1.09 1.17
CA ALA A 469 -15.79 -0.31 2.10
C ALA A 469 -17.26 -0.76 2.16
N ILE A 470 -17.88 -1.09 1.01
CA ILE A 470 -19.31 -1.38 0.89
C ILE A 470 -19.61 -2.87 1.01
N SER A 471 -18.81 -3.72 0.38
CA SER A 471 -19.07 -5.15 0.25
C SER A 471 -18.52 -5.99 1.39
N THR A 472 -17.44 -5.57 2.05
CA THR A 472 -16.82 -6.37 3.11
C THR A 472 -17.69 -6.51 4.37
N PRO A 473 -18.51 -5.52 4.78
CA PRO A 473 -19.54 -5.73 5.80
C PRO A 473 -20.59 -6.78 5.43
N THR A 474 -20.77 -7.05 4.13
CA THR A 474 -21.84 -7.88 3.59
C THR A 474 -21.34 -9.27 3.18
N PHE A 475 -20.11 -9.40 2.67
CA PHE A 475 -19.56 -10.66 2.14
C PHE A 475 -18.05 -10.76 2.33
N ILE A 476 -17.59 -11.95 2.73
CA ILE A 476 -16.17 -12.34 2.71
C ILE A 476 -15.99 -13.75 2.10
N MET A 477 -16.58 -14.11 0.95
CA MET A 477 -16.21 -15.37 0.24
C MET A 477 -15.74 -15.18 -1.21
N ILE A 478 -15.47 -13.95 -1.61
CA ILE A 478 -14.86 -13.65 -2.91
C ILE A 478 -13.49 -14.34 -3.13
N PRO A 479 -12.60 -14.48 -2.11
CA PRO A 479 -11.27 -15.08 -2.32
C PRO A 479 -11.29 -16.55 -2.78
N LEU A 480 -12.33 -17.32 -2.43
CA LEU A 480 -12.39 -18.75 -2.78
C LEU A 480 -12.54 -18.99 -4.29
N MET A 481 -13.08 -18.04 -5.05
CA MET A 481 -13.21 -18.19 -6.52
C MET A 481 -11.93 -17.82 -7.26
N VAL A 482 -11.05 -17.01 -6.65
CA VAL A 482 -9.74 -16.63 -7.22
C VAL A 482 -8.70 -17.73 -7.01
N LEU A 483 -9.00 -18.75 -6.20
CA LEU A 483 -8.15 -19.93 -5.96
C LEU A 483 -7.75 -20.68 -7.24
N TYR A 484 -8.50 -20.54 -8.34
CA TYR A 484 -8.11 -21.12 -9.63
C TYR A 484 -6.77 -20.56 -10.16
N TYR A 485 -6.43 -19.32 -9.83
CA TYR A 485 -5.19 -18.67 -10.24
C TYR A 485 -4.04 -18.87 -9.24
N VAL A 486 -4.27 -19.63 -8.17
CA VAL A 486 -3.23 -20.02 -7.22
C VAL A 486 -2.32 -21.03 -7.88
N ARG A 487 -1.02 -20.71 -7.91
CA ARG A 487 0.02 -21.61 -8.43
C ARG A 487 0.84 -22.28 -7.33
N HIS A 488 0.98 -21.61 -6.18
CA HIS A 488 1.78 -22.07 -5.04
C HIS A 488 1.08 -21.76 -3.70
N PRO A 489 1.34 -22.53 -2.63
CA PRO A 489 0.77 -22.28 -1.30
C PRO A 489 0.97 -20.84 -0.80
N ASN A 490 2.15 -20.26 -1.06
CA ASN A 490 2.46 -18.87 -0.66
C ASN A 490 1.54 -17.84 -1.35
N HIS A 491 1.10 -18.10 -2.58
CA HIS A 491 0.12 -17.23 -3.26
C HIS A 491 -1.24 -17.28 -2.55
N THR A 492 -1.68 -18.47 -2.15
CA THR A 492 -2.92 -18.66 -1.39
C THR A 492 -2.89 -17.91 -0.07
N GLU A 493 -1.78 -18.04 0.66
CA GLU A 493 -1.59 -17.40 1.96
C GLU A 493 -1.60 -15.86 1.81
N ALA A 494 -0.91 -15.33 0.80
CA ALA A 494 -0.93 -13.90 0.49
C ALA A 494 -2.33 -13.37 0.14
N LEU A 495 -3.11 -14.12 -0.67
CA LEU A 495 -4.50 -13.79 -1.00
C LEU A 495 -5.39 -13.78 0.25
N TRP A 496 -5.20 -14.75 1.14
CA TRP A 496 -5.94 -14.83 2.39
C TRP A 496 -5.63 -13.64 3.30
N PHE A 497 -4.35 -13.30 3.50
CA PHE A 497 -3.97 -12.12 4.27
C PHE A 497 -4.48 -10.83 3.65
N ALA A 498 -4.49 -10.70 2.31
CA ALA A 498 -5.11 -9.57 1.64
C ALA A 498 -6.62 -9.47 1.94
N ALA A 499 -7.34 -10.61 1.97
CA ALA A 499 -8.75 -10.65 2.34
C ALA A 499 -8.97 -10.26 3.80
N VAL A 500 -8.21 -10.87 4.73
CA VAL A 500 -8.23 -10.53 6.17
C VAL A 500 -7.98 -9.04 6.36
N ALA A 501 -6.94 -8.48 5.73
CA ALA A 501 -6.61 -7.06 5.83
C ALA A 501 -7.76 -6.16 5.33
N ASN A 502 -8.42 -6.49 4.21
CA ASN A 502 -9.59 -5.75 3.74
C ASN A 502 -10.76 -5.81 4.74
N SER A 503 -10.98 -6.97 5.37
CA SER A 503 -11.94 -7.16 6.47
C SER A 503 -11.59 -6.42 7.75
N LEU A 504 -10.31 -6.10 7.97
CA LEU A 504 -9.89 -5.25 9.08
C LEU A 504 -9.96 -3.75 8.75
N LEU A 505 -9.83 -3.39 7.47
CA LEU A 505 -9.63 -2.02 7.01
C LEU A 505 -10.88 -1.36 6.39
N TRP A 506 -11.96 -2.10 6.11
CA TRP A 506 -13.17 -1.57 5.46
C TRP A 506 -13.71 -0.29 6.13
N TRP A 507 -13.73 -0.25 7.47
CA TRP A 507 -14.19 0.93 8.20
C TRP A 507 -13.27 2.14 8.03
N THR A 508 -11.96 1.88 7.95
CA THR A 508 -10.98 2.91 7.64
C THR A 508 -11.20 3.45 6.23
N TYR A 509 -11.58 2.60 5.27
CA TYR A 509 -11.95 3.00 3.92
C TYR A 509 -13.25 3.80 3.87
N ILE A 510 -14.31 3.37 4.57
CA ILE A 510 -15.56 4.14 4.69
C ILE A 510 -15.28 5.53 5.27
N LYS A 511 -14.56 5.62 6.41
CA LYS A 511 -14.24 6.91 7.04
C LYS A 511 -13.44 7.82 6.11
N ALA A 512 -12.51 7.25 5.35
CA ALA A 512 -11.73 8.01 4.36
C ALA A 512 -12.62 8.52 3.22
N CYS A 513 -13.49 7.67 2.68
CA CYS A 513 -14.46 8.01 1.64
C CYS A 513 -15.41 9.13 2.11
N TRP A 514 -16.06 8.94 3.26
CA TRP A 514 -16.97 9.92 3.85
C TRP A 514 -16.28 11.28 4.03
N ARG A 515 -15.08 11.29 4.62
CA ARG A 515 -14.31 12.53 4.79
C ARG A 515 -13.96 13.20 3.48
N ALA A 516 -13.63 12.44 2.43
CA ALA A 516 -13.34 13.00 1.13
C ALA A 516 -14.58 13.60 0.46
N ILE A 517 -15.73 12.93 0.57
CA ILE A 517 -17.01 13.43 0.08
C ILE A 517 -17.42 14.70 0.83
N THR A 518 -17.40 14.69 2.17
CA THR A 518 -17.74 15.86 2.97
C THR A 518 -16.78 17.01 2.71
N ALA A 519 -15.49 16.72 2.54
CA ALA A 519 -14.50 17.74 2.20
C ALA A 519 -14.82 18.43 0.88
N LYS A 520 -15.22 17.65 -0.12
CA LYS A 520 -15.67 18.19 -1.40
C LYS A 520 -16.97 18.98 -1.29
N LEU A 521 -17.98 18.46 -0.58
CA LEU A 521 -19.29 19.11 -0.44
C LEU A 521 -19.22 20.43 0.33
N PHE A 522 -18.35 20.51 1.34
CA PHE A 522 -18.21 21.68 2.21
C PHE A 522 -16.94 22.49 1.93
N CYS A 523 -16.27 22.27 0.78
CA CYS A 523 -15.01 22.94 0.41
C CYS A 523 -13.95 22.95 1.53
N SER A 524 -13.89 21.89 2.33
CA SER A 524 -12.97 21.79 3.47
C SER A 524 -11.71 21.00 3.12
N VAL A 525 -10.62 21.28 3.85
CA VAL A 525 -9.32 20.65 3.63
C VAL A 525 -9.27 19.29 4.33
N ILE A 526 -8.87 18.24 3.60
CA ILE A 526 -8.69 16.92 4.19
C ILE A 526 -7.38 16.88 4.98
N THR A 527 -7.42 17.01 6.30
CA THR A 527 -6.18 16.95 7.09
C THR A 527 -5.73 15.50 7.36
N PHE A 528 -4.41 15.33 7.54
CA PHE A 528 -3.82 14.11 8.08
C PHE A 528 -2.70 14.41 9.07
N LYS A 529 -2.42 13.43 9.93
CA LYS A 529 -1.26 13.44 10.82
C LYS A 529 -0.21 12.50 10.23
N ALA A 530 1.04 12.96 10.15
CA ALA A 530 2.15 12.11 9.70
C ALA A 530 2.24 10.88 10.61
N THR A 531 2.44 9.71 10.00
CA THR A 531 2.66 8.46 10.72
C THR A 531 4.00 8.57 11.46
N ALA A 532 4.03 8.23 12.74
CA ALA A 532 5.29 8.14 13.47
C ALA A 532 6.12 6.97 12.90
N LYS A 533 7.40 7.21 12.66
CA LYS A 533 8.39 6.21 12.24
C LYS A 533 9.38 6.05 13.39
N GLY A 534 9.60 4.81 13.84
CA GLY A 534 10.39 4.48 15.04
C GLY A 534 9.65 3.56 16.01
N PRO A 535 10.30 3.12 17.10
CA PRO A 535 9.72 2.24 18.11
C PRO A 535 8.62 3.00 18.86
N GLY A 536 7.40 2.88 18.37
CA GLY A 536 6.22 3.38 19.05
C GLY A 536 5.95 2.56 20.32
N LYS A 537 5.37 3.22 21.34
CA LYS A 537 4.89 2.52 22.53
C LYS A 537 3.59 1.79 22.16
N LEU A 538 3.63 0.45 22.15
CA LEU A 538 2.48 -0.44 21.96
C LEU A 538 1.21 -0.04 22.76
N GLU A 539 1.37 0.68 23.87
CA GLU A 539 0.33 1.07 24.83
C GLU A 539 -0.80 1.99 24.31
N ASN A 540 -0.68 2.65 23.16
CA ASN A 540 -1.68 3.68 22.74
C ASN A 540 -2.76 3.21 21.74
N SER A 541 -2.91 1.91 21.51
CA SER A 541 -3.79 1.37 20.47
C SER A 541 -5.20 0.97 20.93
N ALA A 542 -5.44 0.81 22.24
CA ALA A 542 -6.34 -0.25 22.67
C ALA A 542 -7.84 -0.03 22.37
N PHE A 543 -8.51 1.00 22.87
CA PHE A 543 -9.99 0.99 22.80
C PHE A 543 -10.58 1.62 21.54
N ARG A 544 -10.16 2.84 21.19
CA ARG A 544 -10.78 3.61 20.10
C ARG A 544 -10.53 3.02 18.71
N ASP A 545 -9.44 2.28 18.54
CA ASP A 545 -9.09 1.71 17.25
C ASP A 545 -9.60 0.24 17.12
N LEU A 546 -10.05 -0.38 18.22
CA LEU A 546 -10.54 -1.78 18.26
C LEU A 546 -12.04 -1.94 18.54
N TRP A 547 -12.77 -0.89 18.96
CA TRP A 547 -14.18 -1.03 19.33
C TRP A 547 -15.05 -1.63 18.20
N LEU A 548 -14.76 -1.29 16.95
CA LEU A 548 -15.55 -1.78 15.83
C LEU A 548 -15.23 -3.24 15.49
N PRO A 549 -13.95 -3.67 15.35
CA PRO A 549 -13.63 -5.10 15.31
C PRO A 549 -14.21 -5.88 16.50
N GLY A 550 -14.13 -5.33 17.71
CA GLY A 550 -14.73 -5.91 18.92
C GLY A 550 -16.23 -6.10 18.80
N LEU A 551 -16.95 -5.04 18.41
CA LEU A 551 -18.39 -5.10 18.19
C LEU A 551 -18.77 -6.09 17.08
N SER A 552 -18.04 -6.09 15.96
CA SER A 552 -18.26 -7.04 14.86
C SER A 552 -18.09 -8.48 15.32
N PHE A 553 -17.02 -8.78 16.08
CA PHE A 553 -16.79 -10.11 16.63
C PHE A 553 -17.93 -10.53 17.57
N ILE A 554 -18.34 -9.67 18.50
CA ILE A 554 -19.43 -9.95 19.44
C ILE A 554 -20.75 -10.25 18.69
N LEU A 555 -21.13 -9.42 17.71
CA LEU A 555 -22.37 -9.61 16.95
C LEU A 555 -22.36 -10.91 16.13
N LEU A 556 -21.22 -11.27 15.55
CA LEU A 556 -21.06 -12.54 14.83
C LEU A 556 -21.16 -13.73 15.77
N MET A 557 -20.55 -13.66 16.96
CA MET A 557 -20.65 -14.73 17.96
C MET A 557 -22.07 -14.86 18.54
N ILE A 558 -22.80 -13.75 18.71
CA ILE A 558 -24.23 -13.78 19.06
C ILE A 558 -25.02 -14.50 17.98
N SER A 559 -24.74 -14.21 16.70
CA SER A 559 -25.42 -14.84 15.57
C SER A 559 -25.15 -16.35 15.51
N VAL A 560 -23.91 -16.79 15.78
CA VAL A 560 -23.57 -18.20 15.94
C VAL A 560 -24.32 -18.82 17.13
N GLY A 561 -24.37 -18.14 18.29
CA GLY A 561 -25.11 -18.61 19.46
C GLY A 561 -26.61 -18.77 19.20
N VAL A 562 -27.23 -17.81 18.51
CA VAL A 562 -28.64 -17.88 18.08
C VAL A 562 -28.84 -19.03 17.10
N ALA A 563 -27.93 -19.24 16.16
CA ALA A 563 -28.02 -20.36 15.22
C ALA A 563 -27.94 -21.71 15.93
N ILE A 564 -27.00 -21.88 16.86
CA ILE A 564 -26.88 -23.08 17.69
C ILE A 564 -28.16 -23.30 18.51
N TRP A 565 -28.70 -22.26 19.14
CA TRP A 565 -29.96 -22.34 19.88
C TRP A 565 -31.13 -22.77 18.98
N GLN A 566 -31.22 -22.25 17.75
CA GLN A 566 -32.22 -22.68 16.78
C GLN A 566 -32.04 -24.14 16.33
N LEU A 567 -30.80 -24.63 16.24
CA LEU A 567 -30.55 -26.05 15.96
C LEU A 567 -31.13 -26.95 17.06
N PHE A 568 -30.95 -26.58 18.34
CA PHE A 568 -31.45 -27.36 19.47
C PHE A 568 -32.97 -27.23 19.70
N THR A 569 -33.54 -26.06 19.42
CA THR A 569 -34.99 -25.81 19.61
C THR A 569 -35.85 -26.24 18.42
N GLY A 570 -35.23 -26.72 17.34
CA GLY A 570 -35.91 -27.22 16.16
C GLY A 570 -36.07 -26.16 15.07
N ALA A 571 -34.99 -25.89 14.34
CA ALA A 571 -34.96 -24.93 13.23
C ALA A 571 -36.02 -25.24 12.17
N ALA A 572 -36.72 -24.19 11.70
CA ALA A 572 -37.74 -24.31 10.65
C ALA A 572 -37.13 -24.68 9.29
N VAL A 573 -35.90 -24.24 9.00
CA VAL A 573 -35.15 -24.59 7.78
C VAL A 573 -33.68 -24.79 8.17
N LEU A 574 -33.21 -26.04 8.19
CA LEU A 574 -31.88 -26.37 8.71
C LEU A 574 -30.76 -25.83 7.81
N SER A 575 -31.02 -25.88 6.52
CA SER A 575 -30.04 -25.70 5.45
C SER A 575 -29.50 -24.26 5.34
N PRO A 576 -30.35 -23.21 5.21
CA PRO A 576 -29.89 -21.82 5.28
C PRO A 576 -29.28 -21.45 6.64
N LEU A 577 -29.77 -22.05 7.72
CA LEU A 577 -29.26 -21.80 9.07
C LEU A 577 -27.81 -22.27 9.22
N CYS A 578 -27.50 -23.49 8.74
CA CYS A 578 -26.14 -24.04 8.76
C CYS A 578 -25.19 -23.21 7.87
N ILE A 579 -25.62 -22.86 6.66
CA ILE A 579 -24.84 -22.01 5.76
C ILE A 579 -24.55 -20.67 6.43
N SER A 580 -25.57 -20.00 6.99
CA SER A 580 -25.42 -18.70 7.66
C SER A 580 -24.51 -18.78 8.89
N MET A 581 -24.58 -19.88 9.65
CA MET A 581 -23.71 -20.12 10.80
C MET A 581 -22.25 -20.29 10.38
N LEU A 582 -21.96 -21.13 9.37
CA LEU A 582 -20.61 -21.30 8.83
C LEU A 582 -20.03 -19.99 8.30
N TRP A 583 -20.87 -19.19 7.65
CA TRP A 583 -20.52 -17.85 7.20
C TRP A 583 -20.23 -16.88 8.36
N ALA A 584 -21.02 -16.91 9.43
CA ALA A 584 -20.78 -16.09 10.61
C ALA A 584 -19.45 -16.45 11.28
N ILE A 585 -19.11 -17.75 11.37
CA ILE A 585 -17.82 -18.23 11.89
C ILE A 585 -16.67 -17.74 11.01
N TYR A 586 -16.78 -17.90 9.69
CA TYR A 586 -15.78 -17.45 8.75
C TYR A 586 -15.55 -15.93 8.87
N ASN A 587 -16.63 -15.15 8.92
CA ASN A 587 -16.55 -13.68 9.04
C ASN A 587 -16.03 -13.21 10.41
N ALA A 588 -16.07 -14.06 11.44
CA ALA A 588 -15.55 -13.75 12.78
C ALA A 588 -14.01 -13.85 12.84
N ILE A 589 -13.38 -14.52 11.87
CA ILE A 589 -11.92 -14.73 11.84
C ILE A 589 -11.15 -13.41 11.79
N PRO A 590 -11.37 -12.48 10.83
CA PRO A 590 -10.61 -11.23 10.81
C PRO A 590 -10.74 -10.40 12.10
N PRO A 591 -11.94 -10.05 12.61
CA PRO A 591 -12.05 -9.26 13.83
C PRO A 591 -11.49 -9.99 15.05
N TYR A 592 -11.50 -11.32 15.08
CA TYR A 592 -10.80 -12.09 16.11
C TYR A 592 -9.27 -11.93 16.03
N LEU A 593 -8.68 -12.08 14.84
CA LEU A 593 -7.22 -11.99 14.65
C LEU A 593 -6.64 -10.63 15.05
N ILE A 594 -7.36 -9.52 14.81
CA ILE A 594 -6.92 -8.20 15.27
C ILE A 594 -7.04 -8.03 16.79
N LEU A 595 -8.07 -8.60 17.42
CA LEU A 595 -8.19 -8.60 18.89
C LEU A 595 -7.07 -9.45 19.50
N HIS A 596 -6.77 -10.61 18.90
CA HIS A 596 -5.65 -11.45 19.28
C HIS A 596 -4.31 -10.71 19.14
N PHE A 597 -4.06 -10.05 17.99
CA PHE A 597 -2.88 -9.22 17.78
C PHE A 597 -2.77 -8.10 18.83
N ALA A 598 -3.89 -7.46 19.18
CA ALA A 598 -3.87 -6.37 20.16
C ALA A 598 -3.54 -6.85 21.59
N ILE A 599 -3.91 -8.08 21.94
CA ILE A 599 -3.66 -8.66 23.27
C ILE A 599 -2.26 -9.28 23.35
N PHE A 600 -1.88 -10.05 22.33
CA PHE A 600 -0.67 -10.89 22.36
C PHE A 600 0.50 -10.33 21.53
N GLY A 601 0.26 -9.33 20.69
CA GLY A 601 1.27 -8.79 19.79
C GLY A 601 1.64 -9.75 18.65
N ARG A 602 2.81 -9.50 18.05
CA ARG A 602 3.47 -10.39 17.07
C ARG A 602 4.17 -11.55 17.78
N GLY A 603 4.42 -12.64 17.06
CA GLY A 603 5.16 -13.79 17.54
C GLY A 603 4.41 -15.11 17.36
N LEU A 604 5.00 -16.18 17.89
CA LEU A 604 4.49 -17.56 17.76
C LEU A 604 2.99 -17.71 18.07
N PRO A 605 2.41 -17.12 19.14
CA PRO A 605 0.98 -17.26 19.41
C PRO A 605 0.09 -16.77 18.26
N LEU A 606 0.44 -15.62 17.66
CA LEU A 606 -0.30 -15.07 16.54
C LEU A 606 -0.11 -15.93 15.28
N GLN A 607 1.09 -16.46 15.03
CA GLN A 607 1.36 -17.33 13.88
C GLN A 607 0.54 -18.62 13.95
N TYR A 608 0.51 -19.28 15.11
CA TYR A 608 -0.34 -20.46 15.31
C TYR A 608 -1.81 -20.13 15.08
N MET A 609 -2.26 -18.98 15.61
CA MET A 609 -3.65 -18.57 15.45
C MET A 609 -3.99 -18.24 14.00
N CYS A 610 -3.10 -17.58 13.26
CA CYS A 610 -3.27 -17.34 11.83
C CYS A 610 -3.36 -18.65 11.05
N LYS A 611 -2.48 -19.62 11.31
CA LYS A 611 -2.52 -20.96 10.69
C LYS A 611 -3.82 -21.69 11.01
N LEU A 612 -4.25 -21.69 12.27
CA LEU A 612 -5.52 -22.31 12.68
C LEU A 612 -6.69 -21.65 11.97
N CYS A 613 -6.78 -20.32 12.01
CA CYS A 613 -7.84 -19.55 11.36
C CYS A 613 -7.83 -19.73 9.83
N PHE A 614 -6.68 -19.83 9.20
CA PHE A 614 -6.55 -20.15 7.78
C PHE A 614 -7.19 -21.49 7.48
N VAL A 615 -6.80 -22.55 8.21
CA VAL A 615 -7.34 -23.90 8.05
C VAL A 615 -8.85 -23.94 8.32
N LEU A 616 -9.30 -23.30 9.41
CA LEU A 616 -10.73 -23.20 9.75
C LEU A 616 -11.52 -22.48 8.64
N GLY A 617 -10.99 -21.38 8.09
CA GLY A 617 -11.62 -20.66 6.99
C GLY A 617 -11.84 -21.54 5.76
N TRP A 618 -10.84 -22.35 5.40
CA TRP A 618 -10.95 -23.35 4.32
C TRP A 618 -12.01 -24.40 4.61
N PHE A 619 -12.01 -24.99 5.80
CA PHE A 619 -13.00 -25.99 6.18
C PHE A 619 -14.42 -25.42 6.21
N CYS A 620 -14.62 -24.20 6.74
CA CYS A 620 -15.92 -23.52 6.71
C CYS A 620 -16.39 -23.30 5.27
N GLY A 621 -15.50 -22.87 4.37
CA GLY A 621 -15.83 -22.66 2.96
C GLY A 621 -16.21 -23.96 2.23
N ILE A 622 -15.41 -25.02 2.40
CA ILE A 622 -15.70 -26.35 1.82
C ILE A 622 -16.99 -26.92 2.41
N ALA A 623 -17.17 -26.84 3.73
CA ALA A 623 -18.38 -27.31 4.40
C ALA A 623 -19.62 -26.59 3.87
N ALA A 624 -19.56 -25.28 3.62
CA ALA A 624 -20.67 -24.53 3.04
C ALA A 624 -21.04 -25.03 1.63
N LEU A 625 -20.03 -25.34 0.78
CA LEU A 625 -20.25 -25.93 -0.55
C LEU A 625 -20.85 -27.35 -0.47
N VAL A 626 -20.33 -28.18 0.43
CA VAL A 626 -20.83 -29.54 0.67
C VAL A 626 -22.27 -29.49 1.17
N VAL A 627 -22.60 -28.61 2.11
CA VAL A 627 -23.96 -28.40 2.58
C VAL A 627 -24.87 -27.99 1.42
N MET A 628 -24.47 -27.03 0.58
CA MET A 628 -25.23 -26.66 -0.63
C MET A 628 -25.50 -27.85 -1.58
N TRP A 629 -24.52 -28.75 -1.74
CA TRP A 629 -24.69 -29.95 -2.56
C TRP A 629 -25.62 -30.98 -1.91
N ILE A 630 -25.43 -31.27 -0.61
CA ILE A 630 -26.27 -32.18 0.16
C ILE A 630 -27.73 -31.72 0.15
N ILE A 631 -27.98 -30.41 0.25
CA ILE A 631 -29.33 -29.82 0.20
C ILE A 631 -30.03 -30.19 -1.11
N LYS A 632 -29.35 -30.03 -2.25
CA LYS A 632 -29.92 -30.37 -3.56
C LYS A 632 -30.26 -31.86 -3.67
N VAL A 633 -29.44 -32.73 -3.10
CA VAL A 633 -29.58 -34.19 -3.24
C VAL A 633 -30.57 -34.79 -2.23
N TYR A 634 -30.52 -34.36 -0.98
CA TYR A 634 -31.25 -34.99 0.14
C TYR A 634 -32.42 -34.17 0.69
N ASN A 635 -32.51 -32.88 0.34
CA ASN A 635 -33.67 -32.05 0.70
C ASN A 635 -34.12 -31.15 -0.47
N PRO A 636 -34.53 -31.75 -1.61
CA PRO A 636 -34.93 -31.01 -2.81
C PRO A 636 -36.14 -30.10 -2.59
N ARG A 637 -36.94 -30.34 -1.53
CA ARG A 637 -38.08 -29.49 -1.15
C ARG A 637 -37.65 -28.17 -0.54
N GLU A 638 -36.65 -28.18 0.36
CA GLU A 638 -36.03 -26.94 0.86
C GLU A 638 -35.24 -26.23 -0.24
N TYR A 639 -34.55 -26.96 -1.12
CA TYR A 639 -33.80 -26.41 -2.25
C TYR A 639 -34.69 -25.63 -3.24
N ASN A 640 -35.93 -26.08 -3.47
CA ASN A 640 -36.89 -25.45 -4.38
C ASN A 640 -37.72 -24.33 -3.73
N GLY A 641 -37.31 -23.81 -2.57
CA GLY A 641 -38.00 -22.69 -1.89
C GLY A 641 -39.30 -23.08 -1.19
N GLY A 642 -39.55 -24.38 -0.98
CA GLY A 642 -40.67 -24.83 -0.16
C GLY A 642 -40.41 -24.56 1.32
N ILE A 643 -41.41 -23.98 2.01
CA ILE A 643 -41.42 -23.98 3.48
C ILE A 643 -41.51 -25.44 3.92
N ALA A 644 -40.51 -25.93 4.63
CA ALA A 644 -40.55 -27.24 5.27
C ALA A 644 -41.82 -27.37 6.13
N GLN A 645 -42.80 -28.14 5.67
CA GLN A 645 -43.88 -28.59 6.55
C GLN A 645 -43.35 -29.76 7.37
N ASN A 646 -43.28 -29.58 8.69
CA ASN A 646 -43.16 -30.51 9.84
C ASN A 646 -42.38 -31.86 9.75
N GLU A 647 -41.88 -32.30 8.59
CA GLU A 647 -41.35 -33.63 8.34
C GLU A 647 -40.06 -33.62 7.50
N SER A 648 -39.24 -32.57 7.57
CA SER A 648 -37.90 -32.58 6.93
C SER A 648 -36.79 -32.32 7.95
N ILE A 649 -35.91 -33.32 8.11
CA ILE A 649 -34.58 -33.33 8.76
C ILE A 649 -34.43 -32.81 10.21
N GLY A 650 -35.23 -31.84 10.66
CA GLY A 650 -35.42 -31.53 12.08
C GLY A 650 -35.97 -32.71 12.89
N VAL A 651 -36.42 -33.78 12.20
CA VAL A 651 -36.76 -35.09 12.78
C VAL A 651 -35.52 -35.90 13.16
N LEU A 652 -34.36 -35.74 12.51
CA LEU A 652 -33.16 -36.52 12.85
C LEU A 652 -32.60 -36.10 14.22
N PHE A 653 -32.50 -34.78 14.47
CA PHE A 653 -32.09 -34.27 15.79
C PHE A 653 -33.19 -34.38 16.85
N ARG A 654 -34.49 -34.27 16.49
CA ARG A 654 -35.59 -34.59 17.41
C ARG A 654 -35.65 -36.07 17.78
N LYS A 655 -35.29 -36.99 16.88
CA LYS A 655 -35.12 -38.42 17.21
C LYS A 655 -33.97 -38.63 18.18
N ILE A 656 -32.80 -38.04 17.91
CA ILE A 656 -31.64 -38.15 18.80
C ILE A 656 -31.93 -37.55 20.19
N HIS A 657 -32.69 -36.46 20.27
CA HIS A 657 -33.04 -35.81 21.54
C HIS A 657 -34.19 -36.49 22.30
N ASN A 658 -35.12 -37.15 21.60
CA ASN A 658 -36.23 -37.89 22.23
C ASN A 658 -35.90 -39.37 22.52
N GLU A 659 -34.77 -39.87 22.04
CA GLU A 659 -34.26 -41.24 22.32
C GLU A 659 -33.14 -41.27 23.40
N THR A 660 -32.82 -40.13 24.00
CA THR A 660 -32.06 -39.97 25.27
C THR A 660 -32.96 -39.38 26.34
#